data_AF-A0A853U6H8-F1
#
_entry.id   AF-A0A853U6H8-F1
#
_cell.length_a   1.000
_cell.length_b   1.000
_cell.length_c   1.000
_cell.angle_alpha   90.00
_cell.angle_beta   90.00
_cell.angle_gamma   90.00
#
_symmetry.space_group_name_H-M   'P 1'
#
loop_
_entity.id
_entity.type
_entity.pdbx_description
1 polymer ?
#
loop_
_entity_poly.entity_id
_entity_poly.type
_entity_poly.pdbx_seq_one_letter_code
_entity_poly.pdbx_strand_id
1 'polypeptide(L)'
;MAGTYILAESPLQLLSGLEALHAVQHRNDVVVCIREDSPSLAAFAGNLPAGLLPDDCLLHSGFPSPAQAAQADHLLLGDPLSGRIQRLLAECAVRPGGLPHITILDDGFATVRAIRLILSPTRQALVRARVKPTVRRTALGHAAAAVLRSAIKLGRLSWFSALTPDESLPQRFTAAGGKLIRHSFAQVRTCLEATAPDTPTDRAVIVGTALAADGLINQRALIDWAAEIGAQQPALFFAHRRQTADELAVLDSLPGITVVESGTPLELRLAPFPAQTAVYSLPSTAVQTLPLVMDSPEIHITEIPRAWWETSAPDSLRRELNAQSALSPGRMLDSRGTRRHRLVAVCDSESYLKWAAAMLDGFDDSFETDLWIVESPIQPTGEQIANAVAGTSRAEAEVPVIPVSRLEGELSAVSPDVVLAAATGPVVQTVYSTAARLPRRPGLVSGLPGVGLPATIKGQRYRRRGDAFIAHSEHERHLYRKVNRRLGLPVDVWVGRLPMLKSVGAPQPQFADGTPPNRIVFAPQAKVPEERSQRRTLLLELARAGKQLDVPVIIKVRSRPGEHETHHEQHTYIEILSELIAEGAVGPDDLQVEVGPMADFLTDGAALVTVSSTAALESLDRGLRTFIIGDFGVSRSMLNEVFAGSNLIGSFDDLVAGRFRHPDPEWLEANYFQKPSEELSSQLACLARRSENYELDGRKTRDSIQSWPTLRAELRAHAPKQVVSVYRSGRRLVKNLTRVAKNPGAVGVEAERHGQGDADDVR
;
A
#
# COMPACT_ATOMS: atom_id res chain seq x y z
N MET A 1 17.37 -46.57 25.17
CA MET A 1 16.72 -45.24 25.19
C MET A 1 16.65 -44.81 23.74
N ALA A 2 15.49 -44.37 23.26
CA ALA A 2 15.31 -44.06 21.85
C ALA A 2 16.19 -42.87 21.44
N GLY A 3 16.90 -43.02 20.31
CA GLY A 3 17.72 -41.96 19.73
C GLY A 3 16.87 -40.90 19.01
N THR A 4 15.71 -41.29 18.48
CA THR A 4 14.82 -40.40 17.71
C THR A 4 13.38 -40.49 18.17
N TYR A 5 12.72 -39.35 18.35
CA TYR A 5 11.28 -39.27 18.62
C TYR A 5 10.55 -38.50 17.52
N ILE A 6 9.43 -39.04 17.04
CA ILE A 6 8.48 -38.35 16.15
C ILE A 6 7.24 -37.98 16.94
N LEU A 7 6.91 -36.70 17.00
CA LEU A 7 5.79 -36.18 17.78
C LEU A 7 4.67 -35.74 16.84
N ALA A 8 3.67 -36.60 16.68
CA ALA A 8 2.53 -36.36 15.79
C ALA A 8 1.25 -36.00 16.57
N GLU A 9 0.69 -34.83 16.25
CA GLU A 9 -0.60 -34.33 16.73
C GLU A 9 -1.73 -34.48 15.68
N SER A 10 -1.39 -34.86 14.44
CA SER A 10 -2.34 -35.07 13.35
C SER A 10 -1.88 -36.18 12.38
N PRO A 11 -2.80 -36.80 11.62
CA PRO A 11 -2.45 -37.80 10.61
C PRO A 11 -1.42 -37.32 9.58
N LEU A 12 -1.51 -36.07 9.13
CA LEU A 12 -0.56 -35.48 8.19
C LEU A 12 0.84 -35.32 8.81
N GLN A 13 0.93 -34.94 10.08
CA GLN A 13 2.21 -34.88 10.79
C GLN A 13 2.84 -36.26 10.96
N LEU A 14 2.03 -37.29 11.24
CA LEU A 14 2.50 -38.67 11.29
C LEU A 14 3.06 -39.09 9.92
N LEU A 15 2.31 -38.85 8.84
CA LEU A 15 2.73 -39.13 7.47
C LEU A 15 4.05 -38.42 7.12
N SER A 16 4.13 -37.11 7.39
CA SER A 16 5.34 -36.31 7.14
C SER A 16 6.53 -36.79 7.97
N GLY A 17 6.31 -37.26 9.20
CA GLY A 17 7.35 -37.84 10.05
C GLY A 17 7.89 -39.15 9.50
N LEU A 18 7.02 -40.05 9.04
CA LEU A 18 7.41 -41.33 8.43
C LEU A 18 8.19 -41.11 7.12
N GLU A 19 7.77 -40.14 6.30
CA GLU A 19 8.52 -39.71 5.11
C GLU A 19 9.89 -39.14 5.46
N ALA A 20 9.99 -38.34 6.52
CA ALA A 20 11.26 -37.79 6.97
C ALA A 20 12.25 -38.89 7.42
N LEU A 21 11.77 -39.98 8.03
CA LEU A 21 12.62 -41.12 8.38
C LEU A 21 13.27 -41.75 7.14
N HIS A 22 12.46 -42.00 6.11
CA HIS A 22 12.91 -42.61 4.86
C HIS A 22 13.88 -41.69 4.10
N ALA A 23 13.60 -40.38 4.08
CA ALA A 23 14.44 -39.40 3.38
C ALA A 23 15.83 -39.20 4.00
N VAL A 24 15.97 -39.39 5.32
CA VAL A 24 17.22 -39.12 6.04
C VAL A 24 17.95 -40.40 6.50
N GLN A 25 17.39 -41.59 6.22
CA GLN A 25 17.94 -42.90 6.58
C GLN A 25 18.29 -43.04 8.08
N HIS A 26 17.55 -42.38 8.97
CA HIS A 26 17.74 -42.52 10.41
C HIS A 26 17.18 -43.87 10.87
N ARG A 27 18.06 -44.80 11.31
CA ARG A 27 17.70 -46.17 11.75
C ARG A 27 18.07 -46.50 13.20
N ASN A 28 18.23 -45.49 14.05
CA ASN A 28 18.55 -45.71 15.47
C ASN A 28 17.29 -45.58 16.31
N ASP A 29 16.86 -46.68 16.94
CA ASP A 29 15.79 -46.79 17.96
C ASP A 29 14.73 -45.67 17.87
N VAL A 30 13.86 -45.75 16.84
CA VAL A 30 12.87 -44.71 16.56
C VAL A 30 11.58 -44.99 17.31
N VAL A 31 11.08 -43.98 18.04
CA VAL A 31 9.77 -44.02 18.70
C VAL A 31 8.83 -43.01 18.07
N VAL A 32 7.74 -43.50 17.49
CA VAL A 32 6.67 -42.70 16.92
C VAL A 32 5.61 -42.44 18.00
N CYS A 33 5.59 -41.21 18.52
CA CYS A 33 4.67 -40.77 19.56
C CYS A 33 3.44 -40.12 18.94
N ILE A 34 2.28 -40.75 19.10
CA ILE A 34 0.99 -40.18 18.70
C ILE A 34 0.27 -39.54 19.89
N ARG A 35 -0.48 -38.48 19.61
CA ARG A 35 -1.27 -37.78 20.60
C ARG A 35 -2.44 -38.63 21.13
N GLU A 36 -2.49 -38.84 22.45
CA GLU A 36 -3.50 -39.69 23.14
C GLU A 36 -4.96 -39.27 22.90
N ASP A 37 -5.25 -37.97 22.85
CA ASP A 37 -6.60 -37.39 22.71
C ASP A 37 -6.96 -37.13 21.25
N SER A 38 -6.69 -38.08 20.36
CA SER A 38 -7.03 -37.97 18.93
C SER A 38 -7.48 -39.30 18.34
N PRO A 39 -8.79 -39.63 18.41
CA PRO A 39 -9.33 -40.87 17.86
C PRO A 39 -9.01 -41.08 16.38
N SER A 40 -9.05 -40.02 15.56
CA SER A 40 -8.69 -40.08 14.14
C SER A 40 -7.22 -40.37 13.89
N LEU A 41 -6.32 -39.92 14.77
CA LEU A 41 -4.90 -40.23 14.66
C LEU A 41 -4.62 -41.67 15.11
N ALA A 42 -5.27 -42.13 16.16
CA ALA A 42 -5.17 -43.53 16.60
C ALA A 42 -5.71 -44.49 15.53
N ALA A 43 -6.87 -44.19 14.94
CA ALA A 43 -7.46 -44.97 13.85
C ALA A 43 -6.56 -44.99 12.61
N PHE A 44 -5.95 -43.85 12.26
CA PHE A 44 -4.99 -43.78 11.16
C PHE A 44 -3.71 -44.58 11.45
N ALA A 45 -3.14 -44.44 12.64
CA ALA A 45 -1.93 -45.15 13.03
C ALA A 45 -2.13 -46.68 13.07
N GLY A 46 -3.33 -47.15 13.41
CA GLY A 46 -3.69 -48.56 13.36
C GLY A 46 -3.93 -49.13 11.96
N ASN A 47 -4.10 -48.28 10.95
CA ASN A 47 -4.40 -48.65 9.56
C ASN A 47 -3.39 -48.06 8.57
N LEU A 48 -2.11 -47.96 8.96
CA LEU A 48 -1.06 -47.48 8.06
C LEU A 48 -0.85 -48.46 6.89
N PRO A 49 -0.64 -47.95 5.65
CA PRO A 49 -0.24 -48.80 4.53
C PRO A 49 1.01 -49.62 4.85
N ALA A 50 1.06 -50.85 4.35
CA ALA A 50 2.21 -51.73 4.52
C ALA A 50 3.49 -51.06 4.00
N GLY A 51 4.57 -51.13 4.78
CA GLY A 51 5.87 -50.55 4.43
C GLY A 51 6.01 -49.04 4.70
N LEU A 52 4.97 -48.35 5.20
CA LEU A 52 5.07 -46.94 5.56
C LEU A 52 5.67 -46.73 6.96
N LEU A 53 5.36 -47.62 7.91
CA LEU A 53 6.03 -47.72 9.20
C LEU A 53 7.11 -48.80 9.12
N PRO A 54 8.40 -48.47 9.32
CA PRO A 54 9.46 -49.48 9.38
C PRO A 54 9.25 -50.46 10.55
N ASP A 55 9.61 -51.73 10.34
CA ASP A 55 9.41 -52.82 11.33
C ASP A 55 10.17 -52.61 12.66
N ASP A 56 11.24 -51.81 12.64
CA ASP A 56 12.07 -51.46 13.79
C ASP A 56 11.58 -50.23 14.56
N CYS A 57 10.48 -49.60 14.13
CA CYS A 57 9.88 -48.45 14.79
C CYS A 57 8.86 -48.86 15.85
N LEU A 58 8.92 -48.23 17.02
CA LEU A 58 7.92 -48.42 18.08
C LEU A 58 6.84 -47.34 18.01
N LEU A 59 5.58 -47.75 17.85
CA LEU A 59 4.43 -46.84 17.96
C LEU A 59 4.02 -46.72 19.44
N HIS A 60 3.99 -45.49 19.95
CA HIS A 60 3.67 -45.20 21.35
C HIS A 60 2.56 -44.14 21.44
N SER A 61 1.60 -44.38 22.34
CA SER A 61 0.59 -43.39 22.68
C SER A 61 1.13 -42.48 23.78
N GLY A 62 1.19 -41.17 23.51
CA GLY A 62 1.73 -40.17 24.44
C GLY A 62 3.08 -39.63 23.99
N PHE A 63 3.38 -38.39 24.40
CA PHE A 63 4.64 -37.72 24.10
C PHE A 63 5.71 -38.07 25.15
N PRO A 64 7.01 -38.05 24.80
CA PRO A 64 8.07 -38.34 25.74
C PRO A 64 8.08 -37.30 26.86
N SER A 65 8.50 -37.72 28.05
CA SER A 65 8.77 -36.79 29.13
C SER A 65 9.89 -35.80 28.71
N PRO A 66 9.91 -34.58 29.27
CA PRO A 66 10.99 -33.63 28.99
C PRO A 66 12.40 -34.17 29.30
N ALA A 67 12.52 -35.14 30.22
CA ALA A 67 13.78 -35.82 30.49
C ALA A 67 14.21 -36.72 29.32
N GLN A 68 13.28 -37.53 28.79
CA GLN A 68 13.53 -38.38 27.63
C GLN A 68 13.82 -37.55 26.38
N ALA A 69 13.09 -36.46 26.17
CA ALA A 69 13.31 -35.57 25.04
C ALA A 69 14.67 -34.86 25.08
N ALA A 70 15.17 -34.52 26.27
CA ALA A 70 16.49 -33.90 26.44
C ALA A 70 17.67 -34.87 26.27
N GLN A 71 17.41 -36.18 26.33
CA GLN A 71 18.40 -37.23 26.10
C GLN A 71 18.33 -37.82 24.68
N ALA A 72 17.35 -37.42 23.89
CA ALA A 72 17.23 -37.83 22.50
C ALA A 72 18.33 -37.17 21.65
N ASP A 73 18.76 -37.84 20.58
CA ASP A 73 19.63 -37.23 19.58
C ASP A 73 18.83 -36.31 18.65
N HIS A 74 17.58 -36.70 18.35
CA HIS A 74 16.74 -36.03 17.36
C HIS A 74 15.25 -36.03 17.74
N LEU A 75 14.64 -34.85 17.66
CA LEU A 75 13.19 -34.64 17.79
C LEU A 75 12.59 -34.17 16.46
N LEU A 76 11.63 -34.92 15.92
CA LEU A 76 10.79 -34.51 14.80
C LEU A 76 9.45 -34.05 15.37
N LEU A 77 9.05 -32.82 15.09
CA LEU A 77 7.85 -32.22 15.66
C LEU A 77 6.99 -31.54 14.60
N GLY A 78 5.67 -31.73 14.72
CA GLY A 78 4.65 -31.11 13.86
C GLY A 78 4.51 -29.61 14.09
N ASP A 79 3.47 -29.19 14.83
CA ASP A 79 3.14 -27.77 15.03
C ASP A 79 4.00 -27.09 16.11
N PRO A 80 4.95 -26.19 15.77
CA PRO A 80 5.73 -25.47 16.77
C PRO A 80 4.89 -24.43 17.52
N LEU A 81 3.66 -24.15 17.07
CA LEU A 81 2.67 -23.29 17.73
C LEU A 81 1.81 -24.05 18.75
N SER A 82 1.96 -25.39 18.87
CA SER A 82 1.26 -26.20 19.87
C SER A 82 1.76 -25.91 21.29
N GLY A 83 0.83 -25.77 22.25
CA GLY A 83 1.18 -25.54 23.65
C GLY A 83 1.94 -26.71 24.27
N ARG A 84 1.63 -27.95 23.85
CA ARG A 84 2.31 -29.16 24.33
C ARG A 84 3.74 -29.21 23.83
N ILE A 85 3.95 -29.00 22.53
CA ILE A 85 5.29 -28.94 21.92
C ILE A 85 6.13 -27.82 22.53
N GLN A 86 5.56 -26.63 22.71
CA GLN A 86 6.32 -25.51 23.29
C GLN A 86 6.72 -25.75 24.74
N ARG A 87 5.85 -26.38 25.54
CA ARG A 87 6.17 -26.79 26.91
C ARG A 87 7.30 -27.82 26.92
N LEU A 88 7.22 -28.83 26.06
CA LEU A 88 8.26 -29.84 25.91
C LEU A 88 9.60 -29.19 25.55
N LEU A 89 9.63 -28.31 24.53
CA LEU A 89 10.84 -27.62 24.08
C LEU A 89 11.45 -26.73 25.19
N ALA A 90 10.61 -25.96 25.90
CA ALA A 90 11.07 -25.07 26.97
C ALA A 90 11.64 -25.85 28.17
N GLU A 91 10.98 -26.94 28.58
CA GLU A 91 11.43 -27.78 29.70
C GLU A 91 12.61 -28.68 29.31
N CYS A 92 12.72 -29.09 28.05
CA CYS A 92 13.85 -29.83 27.51
C CYS A 92 15.14 -28.97 27.52
N ALA A 93 15.04 -27.70 27.12
CA ALA A 93 16.21 -26.84 26.93
C ALA A 93 16.95 -26.46 28.23
N VAL A 94 16.32 -26.64 29.40
CA VAL A 94 16.92 -26.34 30.72
C VAL A 94 17.49 -27.58 31.42
N ARG A 95 17.41 -28.75 30.78
CA ARG A 95 17.87 -30.02 31.36
C ARG A 95 19.30 -30.41 30.92
N PRO A 96 19.99 -31.26 31.71
CA PRO A 96 21.26 -31.84 31.29
C PRO A 96 21.04 -32.75 30.06
N GLY A 97 21.89 -32.63 29.03
CA GLY A 97 21.76 -33.40 27.78
C GLY A 97 22.03 -32.59 26.50
N GLY A 98 21.98 -31.26 26.60
CA GLY A 98 22.14 -30.39 25.43
C GLY A 98 20.86 -30.34 24.56
N LEU A 99 20.82 -29.43 23.60
CA LEU A 99 19.66 -29.29 22.73
C LEU A 99 19.70 -30.34 21.61
N PRO A 100 18.71 -31.25 21.49
CA PRO A 100 18.68 -32.24 20.41
C PRO A 100 18.63 -31.58 19.04
N HIS A 101 18.93 -32.33 17.99
CA HIS A 101 18.60 -31.89 16.64
C HIS A 101 17.08 -31.84 16.49
N ILE A 102 16.54 -30.75 15.94
CA ILE A 102 15.10 -30.55 15.81
C ILE A 102 14.76 -30.50 14.34
N THR A 103 13.76 -31.28 13.92
CA THR A 103 13.16 -31.18 12.59
C THR A 103 11.70 -30.77 12.71
N ILE A 104 11.36 -29.64 12.10
CA ILE A 104 9.98 -29.17 11.99
C ILE A 104 9.36 -29.85 10.77
N LEU A 105 8.25 -30.57 11.00
CA LEU A 105 7.46 -31.26 9.99
C LEU A 105 6.34 -30.34 9.46
N ASP A 106 5.75 -30.71 8.33
CA ASP A 106 4.61 -29.98 7.79
C ASP A 106 3.35 -30.21 8.63
N ASP A 107 2.74 -29.10 9.07
CA ASP A 107 1.41 -29.01 9.67
C ASP A 107 0.64 -27.86 9.01
N GLY A 108 0.59 -27.92 7.69
CA GLY A 108 0.03 -26.87 6.84
C GLY A 108 0.54 -25.46 7.18
N PHE A 109 -0.36 -24.47 7.23
CA PHE A 109 0.00 -23.06 7.45
C PHE A 109 0.61 -22.75 8.82
N ALA A 110 0.40 -23.61 9.82
CA ALA A 110 0.99 -23.40 11.13
C ALA A 110 2.52 -23.46 11.06
N THR A 111 3.07 -24.38 10.25
CA THR A 111 4.50 -24.54 10.03
C THR A 111 5.12 -23.31 9.36
N VAL A 112 4.55 -22.84 8.25
CA VAL A 112 5.04 -21.64 7.53
C VAL A 112 5.07 -20.42 8.46
N ARG A 113 4.00 -20.22 9.22
CA ARG A 113 3.92 -19.14 10.21
C ARG A 113 4.99 -19.29 11.28
N ALA A 114 5.21 -20.49 11.82
CA ALA A 114 6.23 -20.73 12.82
C ALA A 114 7.63 -20.35 12.29
N ILE A 115 7.97 -20.75 11.06
CA ILE A 115 9.26 -20.39 10.42
C ILE A 115 9.40 -18.87 10.27
N ARG A 116 8.35 -18.17 9.80
CA ARG A 116 8.35 -16.69 9.72
C ARG A 116 8.59 -16.03 11.08
N LEU A 117 7.98 -16.54 12.15
CA LEU A 117 8.14 -16.03 13.52
C LEU A 117 9.54 -16.32 14.08
N ILE A 118 10.12 -17.49 13.80
CA ILE A 118 11.50 -17.84 14.18
C ILE A 118 12.48 -16.84 13.57
N LEU A 119 12.31 -16.54 12.27
CA LEU A 119 13.16 -15.64 11.48
C LEU A 119 12.83 -14.14 11.65
N SER A 120 11.85 -13.79 12.49
CA SER A 120 11.42 -12.40 12.66
C SER A 120 12.47 -11.55 13.41
N PRO A 121 12.82 -10.35 12.92
CA PRO A 121 13.81 -9.48 13.55
C PRO A 121 13.36 -8.94 14.91
N THR A 122 12.04 -8.83 15.13
CA THR A 122 11.45 -8.25 16.35
C THR A 122 11.25 -9.27 17.48
N ARG A 123 11.82 -10.48 17.36
CA ARG A 123 11.78 -11.56 18.35
C ARG A 123 10.38 -11.91 18.88
N GLN A 124 9.41 -12.03 17.98
CA GLN A 124 8.02 -12.37 18.31
C GLN A 124 7.86 -13.75 18.96
N ALA A 125 6.77 -13.93 19.71
CA ALA A 125 6.38 -15.21 20.32
C ALA A 125 5.80 -16.18 19.28
N LEU A 126 5.99 -17.49 19.46
CA LEU A 126 5.33 -18.53 18.68
C LEU A 126 3.86 -18.67 19.10
N VAL A 127 2.99 -17.85 18.52
CA VAL A 127 1.55 -17.89 18.78
C VAL A 127 0.74 -17.97 17.49
N ARG A 128 -0.36 -18.72 17.53
CA ARG A 128 -1.31 -18.84 16.42
C ARG A 128 -1.93 -17.48 16.12
N ALA A 129 -2.15 -17.18 14.84
CA ALA A 129 -2.75 -15.91 14.40
C ALA A 129 -4.16 -15.68 14.96
N ARG A 130 -4.89 -16.78 15.19
CA ARG A 130 -6.34 -16.82 15.39
C ARG A 130 -6.79 -16.63 16.85
N VAL A 131 -5.87 -16.68 17.82
CA VAL A 131 -6.22 -16.69 19.25
C VAL A 131 -5.54 -15.51 19.93
N LYS A 132 -6.30 -14.66 20.66
CA LYS A 132 -5.70 -13.70 21.60
C LYS A 132 -4.99 -14.50 22.69
N PRO A 133 -3.65 -14.59 22.68
CA PRO A 133 -2.95 -15.48 23.59
C PRO A 133 -3.02 -14.89 25.01
N THR A 134 -3.26 -15.75 26.00
CA THR A 134 -3.11 -15.35 27.41
C THR A 134 -1.65 -14.99 27.69
N VAL A 135 -1.39 -14.20 28.74
CA VAL A 135 -0.02 -13.82 29.14
C VAL A 135 0.88 -15.04 29.30
N ARG A 136 0.37 -16.12 29.93
CA ARG A 136 1.09 -17.40 30.07
C ARG A 136 1.39 -18.05 28.72
N ARG A 137 0.44 -18.06 27.79
CA ARG A 137 0.62 -18.63 26.44
C ARG A 137 1.67 -17.86 25.65
N THR A 138 1.70 -16.53 25.76
CA THR A 138 2.69 -15.66 25.12
C THR A 138 4.09 -15.89 25.69
N ALA A 139 4.23 -15.98 27.02
CA ALA A 139 5.49 -16.27 27.67
C ALA A 139 6.06 -17.63 27.22
N LEU A 140 5.21 -18.67 27.18
CA LEU A 140 5.59 -19.99 26.68
C LEU A 140 6.02 -19.94 25.19
N GLY A 141 5.30 -19.18 24.37
CA GLY A 141 5.65 -18.96 22.96
C GLY A 141 6.99 -18.25 22.78
N HIS A 142 7.38 -17.35 23.68
CA HIS A 142 8.72 -16.74 23.68
C HIS A 142 9.81 -17.73 24.10
N ALA A 143 9.55 -18.56 25.11
CA ALA A 143 10.50 -19.58 25.55
C ALA A 143 10.82 -20.57 24.43
N ALA A 144 9.79 -21.12 23.78
CA ALA A 144 9.97 -22.02 22.65
C ALA A 144 10.62 -21.33 21.43
N ALA A 145 10.29 -20.06 21.16
CA ALA A 145 10.97 -19.28 20.11
C ALA A 145 12.47 -19.15 20.39
N ALA A 146 12.85 -18.92 21.65
CA ALA A 146 14.26 -18.84 22.04
C ALA A 146 14.99 -20.17 21.81
N VAL A 147 14.35 -21.29 22.15
CA VAL A 147 14.90 -22.63 21.91
C VAL A 147 15.15 -22.88 20.42
N LEU A 148 14.15 -22.65 19.56
CA LEU A 148 14.30 -22.88 18.12
C LEU A 148 15.28 -21.89 17.45
N ARG A 149 15.35 -20.64 17.92
CA ARG A 149 16.35 -19.66 17.46
C ARG A 149 17.76 -19.99 17.93
N SER A 150 17.92 -20.72 19.03
CA SER A 150 19.22 -21.26 19.44
C SER A 150 19.57 -22.49 18.61
N ALA A 151 18.61 -23.39 18.35
CA ALA A 151 18.79 -24.56 17.49
C ALA A 151 19.29 -24.16 16.09
N ILE A 152 18.66 -23.16 15.46
CA ILE A 152 19.05 -22.71 14.12
C ILE A 152 20.47 -22.13 14.08
N LYS A 153 20.88 -21.38 15.11
CA LYS A 153 22.24 -20.82 15.23
C LYS A 153 23.29 -21.91 15.46
N LEU A 154 22.92 -23.00 16.11
CA LEU A 154 23.78 -24.16 16.34
C LEU A 154 23.81 -25.14 15.15
N GLY A 155 23.11 -24.84 14.05
CA GLY A 155 22.97 -25.77 12.92
C GLY A 155 22.13 -27.01 13.24
N ARG A 156 21.35 -26.97 14.32
CA ARG A 156 20.55 -28.08 14.86
C ARG A 156 19.06 -27.97 14.56
N LEU A 157 18.68 -27.13 13.58
CA LEU A 157 17.28 -26.99 13.16
C LEU A 157 17.14 -27.34 11.69
N SER A 158 16.33 -28.34 11.40
CA SER A 158 15.90 -28.69 10.05
C SER A 158 14.41 -28.38 9.85
N TRP A 159 14.05 -28.11 8.61
CA TRP A 159 12.68 -27.94 8.16
C TRP A 159 12.44 -28.97 7.07
N PHE A 160 11.57 -29.95 7.31
CA PHE A 160 11.20 -30.97 6.33
C PHE A 160 9.85 -30.59 5.75
N SER A 161 9.82 -30.18 4.48
CA SER A 161 8.64 -29.53 3.92
C SER A 161 8.44 -29.71 2.43
N ALA A 162 7.17 -29.93 2.07
CA ALA A 162 6.62 -29.91 0.74
C ALA A 162 6.13 -28.50 0.35
N LEU A 163 5.99 -27.60 1.34
CA LEU A 163 5.41 -26.27 1.14
C LEU A 163 6.41 -25.33 0.45
N THR A 164 5.89 -24.52 -0.47
CA THR A 164 6.61 -23.46 -1.19
C THR A 164 5.92 -22.11 -0.97
N PRO A 165 6.01 -21.55 0.25
CA PRO A 165 5.20 -20.39 0.64
C PRO A 165 5.63 -19.07 -0.02
N ASP A 166 6.90 -18.94 -0.39
CA ASP A 166 7.49 -17.94 -1.29
C ASP A 166 8.96 -18.33 -1.58
N GLU A 167 9.59 -17.73 -2.60
CA GLU A 167 11.00 -18.04 -2.94
C GLU A 167 11.99 -17.63 -1.84
N SER A 168 11.68 -16.59 -1.06
CA SER A 168 12.61 -15.98 -0.11
C SER A 168 12.71 -16.72 1.22
N LEU A 169 11.64 -17.37 1.68
CA LEU A 169 11.57 -17.96 3.01
C LEU A 169 12.52 -19.16 3.18
N PRO A 170 12.57 -20.13 2.25
CA PRO A 170 13.60 -21.18 2.21
C PRO A 170 15.04 -20.64 2.28
N GLN A 171 15.32 -19.60 1.50
CA GLN A 171 16.65 -19.00 1.39
C GLN A 171 17.03 -18.32 2.71
N ARG A 172 16.12 -17.55 3.31
CA ARG A 172 16.30 -16.92 4.62
C ARG A 172 16.47 -17.93 5.75
N PHE A 173 15.73 -19.03 5.73
CA PHE A 173 15.86 -20.09 6.71
C PHE A 173 17.24 -20.73 6.65
N THR A 174 17.71 -21.03 5.44
CA THR A 174 19.04 -21.60 5.19
C THR A 174 20.14 -20.61 5.59
N ALA A 175 20.00 -19.34 5.21
CA ALA A 175 20.95 -18.27 5.57
C ALA A 175 21.04 -18.01 7.09
N ALA A 176 20.00 -18.36 7.85
CA ALA A 176 20.00 -18.26 9.31
C ALA A 176 20.66 -19.47 10.02
N GLY A 177 21.14 -20.47 9.27
CA GLY A 177 21.79 -21.67 9.78
C GLY A 177 20.90 -22.93 9.80
N GLY A 178 19.67 -22.84 9.30
CA GLY A 178 18.75 -23.99 9.21
C GLY A 178 19.03 -24.89 8.01
N LYS A 179 18.65 -26.17 8.09
CA LYS A 179 18.71 -27.12 6.97
C LYS A 179 17.31 -27.38 6.41
N LEU A 180 17.04 -26.95 5.18
CA LEU A 180 15.79 -27.31 4.49
C LEU A 180 15.95 -28.68 3.80
N ILE A 181 15.01 -29.59 4.07
CA ILE A 181 14.90 -30.89 3.42
C ILE A 181 13.57 -30.91 2.69
N ARG A 182 13.59 -31.23 1.40
CA ARG A 182 12.38 -31.29 0.58
C ARG A 182 11.63 -32.58 0.82
N HIS A 183 10.36 -32.45 1.18
CA HIS A 183 9.43 -33.56 1.30
C HIS A 183 8.83 -33.85 -0.06
N SER A 184 9.10 -35.02 -0.62
CA SER A 184 8.69 -35.41 -1.96
C SER A 184 7.63 -36.50 -1.99
N PHE A 185 7.12 -36.96 -0.85
CA PHE A 185 6.17 -38.07 -0.72
C PHE A 185 6.60 -39.36 -1.46
N ALA A 186 7.90 -39.62 -1.53
CA ALA A 186 8.44 -40.73 -2.31
C ALA A 186 8.06 -42.09 -1.71
N GLN A 187 8.04 -42.19 -0.38
CA GLN A 187 7.67 -43.44 0.29
C GLN A 187 6.19 -43.74 0.11
N VAL A 188 5.34 -42.73 0.22
CA VAL A 188 3.90 -42.85 -0.02
C VAL A 188 3.61 -43.40 -1.42
N ARG A 189 4.22 -42.83 -2.46
CA ARG A 189 4.04 -43.35 -3.83
C ARG A 189 4.51 -44.79 -3.95
N THR A 190 5.66 -45.13 -3.36
CA THR A 190 6.21 -46.49 -3.39
C THR A 190 5.29 -47.50 -2.69
N CYS A 191 4.76 -47.16 -1.51
CA CYS A 191 3.85 -48.03 -0.76
C CYS A 191 2.50 -48.23 -1.45
N LEU A 192 2.03 -47.24 -2.20
CA LEU A 192 0.70 -47.25 -2.81
C LEU A 192 0.69 -47.62 -4.29
N GLU A 193 1.84 -47.82 -4.93
CA GLU A 193 1.96 -48.12 -6.37
C GLU A 193 1.10 -49.32 -6.82
N ALA A 194 0.97 -50.34 -5.96
CA ALA A 194 0.17 -51.54 -6.23
C ALA A 194 -1.21 -51.54 -5.53
N THR A 195 -1.61 -50.45 -4.88
CA THR A 195 -2.86 -50.36 -4.11
C THR A 195 -3.97 -49.82 -5.00
N ALA A 196 -5.04 -50.59 -5.18
CA ALA A 196 -6.24 -50.10 -5.88
C ALA A 196 -6.97 -49.03 -5.04
N PRO A 197 -7.47 -47.95 -5.66
CA PRO A 197 -8.32 -46.96 -4.99
C PRO A 197 -9.56 -47.61 -4.37
N ASP A 198 -9.94 -47.15 -3.19
CA ASP A 198 -11.17 -47.54 -2.48
C ASP A 198 -12.42 -46.81 -2.98
N THR A 199 -12.24 -45.88 -3.92
CA THR A 199 -13.25 -44.96 -4.45
C THR A 199 -13.23 -44.94 -5.98
N PRO A 200 -14.36 -44.61 -6.64
CA PRO A 200 -14.40 -44.46 -8.09
C PRO A 200 -13.39 -43.42 -8.59
N THR A 201 -12.64 -43.74 -9.63
CA THR A 201 -11.60 -42.85 -10.17
C THR A 201 -11.96 -42.19 -11.50
N ASP A 202 -13.17 -42.43 -12.00
CA ASP A 202 -13.73 -41.89 -13.23
C ASP A 202 -14.40 -40.51 -13.03
N ARG A 203 -14.12 -39.84 -11.91
CA ARG A 203 -14.79 -38.59 -11.48
C ARG A 203 -13.79 -37.53 -11.08
N ALA A 204 -14.21 -36.27 -11.18
CA ALA A 204 -13.46 -35.16 -10.63
C ALA A 204 -13.42 -35.21 -9.10
N VAL A 205 -12.45 -34.53 -8.50
CA VAL A 205 -12.27 -34.47 -7.04
C VAL A 205 -12.55 -33.06 -6.56
N ILE A 206 -13.38 -32.90 -5.53
CA ILE A 206 -13.55 -31.65 -4.79
C ILE A 206 -12.92 -31.83 -3.41
N VAL A 207 -11.95 -30.98 -3.07
CA VAL A 207 -11.28 -30.98 -1.78
C VAL A 207 -12.11 -30.18 -0.78
N GLY A 208 -12.67 -30.88 0.21
CA GLY A 208 -13.41 -30.26 1.30
C GLY A 208 -12.55 -29.34 2.16
N THR A 209 -13.20 -28.37 2.80
CA THR A 209 -12.54 -27.36 3.62
C THR A 209 -13.15 -27.27 5.01
N ALA A 210 -12.32 -26.94 5.99
CA ALA A 210 -12.80 -26.59 7.33
C ALA A 210 -13.33 -25.16 7.42
N LEU A 211 -13.13 -24.32 6.40
CA LEU A 211 -13.40 -22.89 6.52
C LEU A 211 -14.87 -22.59 6.82
N ALA A 212 -15.81 -23.34 6.23
CA ALA A 212 -17.23 -23.19 6.51
C ALA A 212 -17.58 -23.68 7.92
N ALA A 213 -17.12 -24.87 8.29
CA ALA A 213 -17.34 -25.44 9.63
C ALA A 213 -16.68 -24.63 10.76
N ASP A 214 -15.58 -23.94 10.48
CA ASP A 214 -14.92 -23.00 11.39
C ASP A 214 -15.65 -21.63 11.44
N GLY A 215 -16.73 -21.47 10.67
CA GLY A 215 -17.51 -20.24 10.56
C GLY A 215 -16.76 -19.08 9.90
N LEU A 216 -15.77 -19.36 9.05
CA LEU A 216 -14.90 -18.37 8.41
C LEU A 216 -15.38 -17.97 7.02
N ILE A 217 -16.06 -18.88 6.33
CA ILE A 217 -16.73 -18.59 5.06
C ILE A 217 -18.20 -18.99 5.15
N ASN A 218 -19.02 -18.32 4.36
CA ASN A 218 -20.43 -18.56 4.25
C ASN A 218 -20.66 -19.99 3.74
N GLN A 219 -21.35 -20.80 4.54
CA GLN A 219 -21.60 -22.21 4.24
C GLN A 219 -22.41 -22.39 2.96
N ARG A 220 -23.39 -21.51 2.70
CA ARG A 220 -24.22 -21.57 1.50
C ARG A 220 -23.37 -21.37 0.24
N ALA A 221 -22.44 -20.42 0.28
CA ALA A 221 -21.53 -20.17 -0.83
C ALA A 221 -20.63 -21.38 -1.16
N LEU A 222 -20.17 -22.14 -0.14
CA LEU A 222 -19.43 -23.40 -0.36
C LEU A 222 -20.29 -24.46 -1.04
N ILE A 223 -21.56 -24.58 -0.63
CA ILE A 223 -22.53 -25.53 -1.20
C ILE A 223 -22.82 -25.16 -2.66
N ASP A 224 -23.07 -23.89 -2.94
CA ASP A 224 -23.36 -23.41 -4.30
C ASP A 224 -22.14 -23.63 -5.22
N TRP A 225 -20.92 -23.40 -4.74
CA TRP A 225 -19.69 -23.71 -5.48
C TRP A 225 -19.52 -25.20 -5.79
N ALA A 226 -19.80 -26.08 -4.83
CA ALA A 226 -19.77 -27.52 -5.09
C ALA A 226 -20.84 -27.93 -6.10
N ALA A 227 -22.04 -27.34 -6.02
CA ALA A 227 -23.14 -27.59 -6.95
C ALA A 227 -22.79 -27.15 -8.38
N GLU A 228 -22.11 -26.01 -8.56
CA GLU A 228 -21.65 -25.53 -9.87
C GLU A 228 -20.68 -26.52 -10.54
N ILE A 229 -19.81 -27.17 -9.77
CA ILE A 229 -18.89 -28.19 -10.29
C ILE A 229 -19.66 -29.48 -10.61
N GLY A 230 -20.52 -29.94 -9.70
CA GLY A 230 -21.35 -31.14 -9.90
C GLY A 230 -22.29 -31.05 -11.10
N ALA A 231 -22.77 -29.84 -11.42
CA ALA A 231 -23.58 -29.57 -12.59
C ALA A 231 -22.79 -29.66 -13.92
N GLN A 232 -21.48 -29.42 -13.89
CA GLN A 232 -20.60 -29.52 -15.05
C GLN A 232 -20.13 -30.95 -15.28
N GLN A 233 -19.82 -31.69 -14.21
CA GLN A 233 -19.35 -33.06 -14.27
C GLN A 233 -19.52 -33.80 -12.94
N PRO A 234 -19.64 -35.14 -12.95
CA PRO A 234 -19.65 -35.93 -11.72
C PRO A 234 -18.38 -35.73 -10.89
N ALA A 235 -18.54 -35.48 -9.59
CA ALA A 235 -17.42 -35.22 -8.69
C ALA A 235 -17.55 -35.92 -7.33
N LEU A 236 -16.42 -36.34 -6.79
CA LEU A 236 -16.26 -36.84 -5.43
C LEU A 236 -15.88 -35.71 -4.49
N PHE A 237 -16.74 -35.42 -3.51
CA PHE A 237 -16.45 -34.41 -2.48
C PHE A 237 -15.76 -35.07 -1.29
N PHE A 238 -14.44 -34.87 -1.16
CA PHE A 238 -13.67 -35.41 -0.04
C PHE A 238 -13.86 -34.53 1.19
N ALA A 239 -14.66 -35.03 2.15
CA ALA A 239 -15.01 -34.30 3.35
C ALA A 239 -13.78 -33.95 4.20
N HIS A 240 -13.71 -32.71 4.66
CA HIS A 240 -12.75 -32.34 5.71
C HIS A 240 -13.25 -32.84 7.07
N ARG A 241 -12.35 -33.37 7.91
CA ARG A 241 -12.64 -33.92 9.26
C ARG A 241 -13.37 -33.02 10.28
N ARG A 242 -13.65 -31.77 9.91
CA ARG A 242 -14.33 -30.78 10.76
C ARG A 242 -15.73 -30.44 10.23
N GLN A 243 -16.09 -30.90 9.04
CA GLN A 243 -17.42 -30.74 8.49
C GLN A 243 -18.40 -31.65 9.23
N THR A 244 -19.62 -31.16 9.44
CA THR A 244 -20.66 -31.85 10.21
C THR A 244 -21.42 -32.85 9.34
N ALA A 245 -22.07 -33.83 9.97
CA ALA A 245 -22.90 -34.79 9.23
C ALA A 245 -24.03 -34.09 8.44
N ASP A 246 -24.63 -33.04 9.01
CA ASP A 246 -25.68 -32.26 8.36
C ASP A 246 -25.16 -31.51 7.12
N GLU A 247 -23.97 -30.91 7.22
CA GLU A 247 -23.29 -30.28 6.06
C GLU A 247 -23.05 -31.27 4.93
N LEU A 248 -22.56 -32.46 5.27
CA LEU A 248 -22.25 -33.50 4.31
C LEU A 248 -23.51 -34.09 3.67
N ALA A 249 -24.60 -34.26 4.42
CA ALA A 249 -25.88 -34.71 3.87
C ALA A 249 -26.44 -33.73 2.83
N VAL A 250 -26.28 -32.41 3.05
CA VAL A 250 -26.70 -31.41 2.06
C VAL A 250 -25.84 -31.50 0.80
N LEU A 251 -24.52 -31.64 0.93
CA LEU A 251 -23.62 -31.78 -0.22
C LEU A 251 -23.89 -33.07 -1.01
N ASP A 252 -24.17 -34.19 -0.33
CA ASP A 252 -24.46 -35.47 -0.98
C ASP A 252 -25.82 -35.48 -1.69
N SER A 253 -26.73 -34.59 -1.30
CA SER A 253 -28.01 -34.40 -1.99
C SER A 253 -27.90 -33.61 -3.31
N LEU A 254 -26.74 -32.99 -3.59
CA LEU A 254 -26.53 -32.19 -4.79
C LEU A 254 -26.39 -33.08 -6.04
N PRO A 255 -27.02 -32.72 -7.17
CA PRO A 255 -26.83 -33.44 -8.42
C PRO A 255 -25.35 -33.51 -8.85
N GLY A 256 -24.88 -34.70 -9.19
CA GLY A 256 -23.51 -34.91 -9.66
C GLY A 256 -22.44 -34.98 -8.56
N ILE A 257 -22.80 -34.80 -7.28
CA ILE A 257 -21.87 -34.91 -6.16
C ILE A 257 -22.04 -36.26 -5.46
N THR A 258 -20.93 -36.85 -5.03
CA THR A 258 -20.92 -37.97 -4.10
C THR A 258 -19.92 -37.67 -2.99
N VAL A 259 -20.41 -37.61 -1.76
CA VAL A 259 -19.57 -37.29 -0.61
C VAL A 259 -18.77 -38.52 -0.20
N VAL A 260 -17.49 -38.27 0.04
CA VAL A 260 -16.55 -39.26 0.53
C VAL A 260 -16.14 -38.86 1.95
N GLU A 261 -16.41 -39.74 2.92
CA GLU A 261 -16.18 -39.44 4.34
C GLU A 261 -14.70 -39.15 4.66
N SER A 262 -14.48 -38.36 5.71
CA SER A 262 -13.13 -38.06 6.20
C SER A 262 -12.55 -39.24 6.97
N GLY A 263 -11.26 -39.53 6.82
CA GLY A 263 -10.61 -40.59 7.60
C GLY A 263 -9.08 -40.55 7.53
N THR A 264 -8.54 -40.82 6.35
CA THR A 264 -7.09 -40.80 6.07
C THR A 264 -6.66 -39.49 5.40
N PRO A 265 -5.37 -39.09 5.50
CA PRO A 265 -4.81 -37.95 4.76
C PRO A 265 -5.13 -38.02 3.27
N LEU A 266 -5.46 -36.87 2.68
CA LEU A 266 -5.87 -36.78 1.28
C LEU A 266 -4.76 -37.26 0.33
N GLU A 267 -3.51 -37.01 0.70
CA GLU A 267 -2.33 -37.47 -0.02
C GLU A 267 -2.32 -39.00 -0.20
N LEU A 268 -2.71 -39.77 0.82
CA LEU A 268 -2.78 -41.23 0.70
C LEU A 268 -3.96 -41.69 -0.16
N ARG A 269 -5.09 -40.99 -0.08
CA ARG A 269 -6.32 -41.37 -0.79
C ARG A 269 -6.26 -41.08 -2.27
N LEU A 270 -5.61 -39.97 -2.63
CA LEU A 270 -5.51 -39.52 -4.02
C LEU A 270 -4.22 -40.00 -4.70
N ALA A 271 -3.21 -40.51 -3.97
CA ALA A 271 -2.03 -41.12 -4.58
C ALA A 271 -2.33 -42.16 -5.68
N PRO A 272 -3.27 -43.11 -5.50
CA PRO A 272 -3.54 -44.13 -6.50
C PRO A 272 -4.51 -43.67 -7.61
N PHE A 273 -4.90 -42.38 -7.65
CA PHE A 273 -5.80 -41.87 -8.68
C PHE A 273 -5.09 -41.78 -10.06
N PRO A 274 -5.84 -41.87 -11.17
CA PRO A 274 -5.31 -41.77 -12.51
C PRO A 274 -4.59 -40.45 -12.78
N ALA A 275 -3.68 -40.48 -13.74
CA ALA A 275 -3.02 -39.28 -14.23
C ALA A 275 -4.03 -38.24 -14.73
N GLN A 276 -3.72 -36.95 -14.59
CA GLN A 276 -4.56 -35.84 -15.07
C GLN A 276 -5.96 -35.77 -14.41
N THR A 277 -6.13 -36.38 -13.23
CA THR A 277 -7.36 -36.22 -12.45
C THR A 277 -7.63 -34.74 -12.16
N ALA A 278 -8.83 -34.26 -12.48
CA ALA A 278 -9.26 -32.89 -12.18
C ALA A 278 -9.56 -32.73 -10.68
N VAL A 279 -8.87 -31.80 -10.03
CA VAL A 279 -8.97 -31.54 -8.58
C VAL A 279 -9.37 -30.09 -8.34
N TYR A 280 -10.56 -29.87 -7.79
CA TYR A 280 -11.10 -28.57 -7.42
C TYR A 280 -10.88 -28.32 -5.94
N SER A 281 -10.31 -27.17 -5.60
CA SER A 281 -10.05 -26.83 -4.21
C SER A 281 -10.21 -25.33 -3.99
N LEU A 282 -10.74 -24.95 -2.83
CA LEU A 282 -10.46 -23.64 -2.25
C LEU A 282 -8.98 -23.58 -1.83
N PRO A 283 -8.39 -22.41 -1.54
CA PRO A 283 -7.00 -22.32 -1.16
C PRO A 283 -6.73 -23.17 0.10
N SER A 284 -5.80 -24.11 -0.02
CA SER A 284 -5.52 -25.14 0.97
C SER A 284 -4.08 -25.63 0.80
N THR A 285 -3.45 -26.18 1.84
CA THR A 285 -2.12 -26.78 1.68
C THR A 285 -2.12 -28.04 0.83
N ALA A 286 -3.28 -28.70 0.70
CA ALA A 286 -3.44 -29.85 -0.18
C ALA A 286 -3.04 -29.54 -1.63
N VAL A 287 -3.27 -28.31 -2.11
CA VAL A 287 -2.94 -27.93 -3.49
C VAL A 287 -1.42 -27.89 -3.76
N GLN A 288 -0.59 -27.85 -2.72
CA GLN A 288 0.87 -27.91 -2.83
C GLN A 288 1.40 -29.34 -2.64
N THR A 289 0.71 -30.18 -1.88
CA THR A 289 1.14 -31.56 -1.60
C THR A 289 0.66 -32.54 -2.66
N LEU A 290 -0.56 -32.37 -3.18
CA LEU A 290 -1.15 -33.28 -4.17
C LEU A 290 -0.33 -33.42 -5.47
N PRO A 291 0.25 -32.36 -6.07
CA PRO A 291 1.13 -32.51 -7.25
C PRO A 291 2.39 -33.34 -6.99
N LEU A 292 2.80 -33.50 -5.73
CA LEU A 292 3.95 -34.32 -5.37
C LEU A 292 3.57 -35.80 -5.22
N VAL A 293 2.28 -36.10 -5.07
CA VAL A 293 1.81 -37.45 -4.74
C VAL A 293 1.09 -38.09 -5.92
N MET A 294 0.25 -37.31 -6.62
CA MET A 294 -0.51 -37.74 -7.80
C MET A 294 0.33 -37.60 -9.06
N ASP A 295 0.04 -38.40 -10.08
CA ASP A 295 0.63 -38.24 -11.41
C ASP A 295 -0.06 -37.07 -12.15
N SER A 296 0.64 -35.94 -12.25
CA SER A 296 0.24 -34.80 -13.11
C SER A 296 -1.23 -34.36 -12.96
N PRO A 297 -1.76 -34.09 -11.75
CA PRO A 297 -3.16 -33.74 -11.54
C PRO A 297 -3.51 -32.37 -12.14
N GLU A 298 -4.74 -32.21 -12.64
CA GLU A 298 -5.27 -30.92 -13.09
C GLU A 298 -5.88 -30.16 -11.90
N ILE A 299 -5.05 -29.40 -11.18
CA ILE A 299 -5.51 -28.66 -9.99
C ILE A 299 -6.13 -27.32 -10.40
N HIS A 300 -7.40 -27.16 -10.06
CA HIS A 300 -8.20 -25.96 -10.19
C HIS A 300 -8.43 -25.31 -8.84
N ILE A 301 -7.84 -24.13 -8.64
CA ILE A 301 -7.96 -23.39 -7.38
C ILE A 301 -8.95 -22.25 -7.57
N THR A 302 -10.03 -22.24 -6.78
CA THR A 302 -10.98 -21.12 -6.74
C THR A 302 -10.56 -20.16 -5.62
N GLU A 303 -10.23 -18.92 -5.95
CA GLU A 303 -9.99 -17.88 -4.93
C GLU A 303 -11.28 -17.67 -4.11
N ILE A 304 -11.18 -17.53 -2.79
CA ILE A 304 -12.36 -17.28 -1.96
C ILE A 304 -12.77 -15.81 -2.10
N PRO A 305 -13.95 -15.51 -2.70
CA PRO A 305 -14.41 -14.14 -2.91
C PRO A 305 -14.64 -13.39 -1.59
N ARG A 306 -14.50 -12.06 -1.60
CA ARG A 306 -14.73 -11.22 -0.40
C ARG A 306 -16.09 -11.47 0.23
N ALA A 307 -17.13 -11.63 -0.60
CA ALA A 307 -18.51 -11.86 -0.18
C ALA A 307 -18.72 -13.19 0.56
N TRP A 308 -17.82 -14.17 0.39
CA TRP A 308 -17.93 -15.43 1.10
C TRP A 308 -17.35 -15.33 2.51
N TRP A 309 -16.46 -14.38 2.81
CA TRP A 309 -15.82 -14.33 4.13
C TRP A 309 -16.78 -13.84 5.20
N GLU A 310 -16.92 -14.62 6.27
CA GLU A 310 -17.65 -14.21 7.46
C GLU A 310 -16.85 -13.20 8.27
N THR A 311 -17.54 -12.36 9.05
CA THR A 311 -16.93 -11.30 9.87
C THR A 311 -15.96 -11.81 10.94
N SER A 312 -16.11 -13.08 11.33
CA SER A 312 -15.24 -13.81 12.25
C SER A 312 -13.85 -14.10 11.67
N ALA A 313 -13.68 -14.07 10.35
CA ALA A 313 -12.45 -14.49 9.67
C ALA A 313 -11.34 -13.43 9.80
N PRO A 314 -10.17 -13.75 10.40
CA PRO A 314 -9.09 -12.78 10.55
C PRO A 314 -8.49 -12.36 9.20
N ASP A 315 -8.23 -11.07 9.00
CA ASP A 315 -7.68 -10.53 7.73
C ASP A 315 -6.29 -11.08 7.37
N SER A 316 -5.52 -11.54 8.36
CA SER A 316 -4.26 -12.25 8.09
C SER A 316 -4.48 -13.59 7.41
N LEU A 317 -5.54 -14.31 7.77
CA LEU A 317 -5.88 -15.61 7.19
C LEU A 317 -6.41 -15.44 5.76
N ARG A 318 -7.27 -14.43 5.53
CA ARG A 318 -7.79 -14.09 4.19
C ARG A 318 -6.65 -13.83 3.20
N ARG A 319 -5.67 -13.01 3.62
CA ARG A 319 -4.49 -12.68 2.83
C ARG A 319 -3.57 -13.87 2.59
N GLU A 320 -3.31 -14.68 3.62
CA GLU A 320 -2.41 -15.82 3.53
C GLU A 320 -2.96 -16.95 2.64
N LEU A 321 -4.27 -17.16 2.64
CA LEU A 321 -4.92 -18.17 1.80
C LEU A 321 -4.95 -17.77 0.32
N ASN A 322 -5.42 -16.55 0.00
CA ASN A 322 -5.54 -16.13 -1.40
C ASN A 322 -4.16 -15.85 -2.04
N ALA A 323 -3.18 -15.35 -1.27
CA ALA A 323 -1.81 -15.14 -1.79
C ALA A 323 -1.13 -16.45 -2.25
N GLN A 324 -1.55 -17.59 -1.72
CA GLN A 324 -0.97 -18.89 -2.10
C GLN A 324 -1.61 -19.53 -3.32
N SER A 325 -2.87 -19.20 -3.62
CA SER A 325 -3.47 -19.58 -4.90
C SER A 325 -2.66 -19.06 -6.08
N ALA A 326 -2.04 -17.88 -5.93
CA ALA A 326 -1.17 -17.27 -6.95
C ALA A 326 0.20 -17.95 -7.10
N LEU A 327 0.64 -18.75 -6.11
CA LEU A 327 1.97 -19.38 -6.05
C LEU A 327 1.93 -20.88 -6.34
N SER A 328 0.74 -21.46 -6.57
CA SER A 328 0.56 -22.90 -6.76
C SER A 328 0.61 -23.26 -8.26
N PRO A 329 1.18 -24.41 -8.66
CA PRO A 329 1.31 -24.81 -10.08
C PRO A 329 -0.01 -25.12 -10.82
N GLY A 330 -1.17 -24.78 -10.26
CA GLY A 330 -2.49 -25.10 -10.82
C GLY A 330 -3.01 -24.03 -11.79
N ARG A 331 -3.82 -24.46 -12.76
CA ARG A 331 -4.52 -23.54 -13.67
C ARG A 331 -5.63 -22.87 -12.86
N MET A 332 -5.48 -21.58 -12.52
CA MET A 332 -6.56 -20.80 -11.92
C MET A 332 -7.76 -20.89 -12.88
N LEU A 333 -8.86 -21.50 -12.44
CA LEU A 333 -10.13 -21.33 -13.14
C LEU A 333 -10.54 -19.89 -12.87
N ASP A 334 -10.40 -19.08 -13.91
CA ASP A 334 -10.98 -17.75 -13.98
C ASP A 334 -12.46 -17.86 -13.59
N SER A 335 -12.79 -17.45 -12.36
CA SER A 335 -14.04 -16.76 -12.17
C SER A 335 -13.95 -15.54 -13.08
N ARG A 336 -14.76 -15.52 -14.14
CA ARG A 336 -14.83 -14.40 -15.10
C ARG A 336 -15.34 -13.14 -14.40
N GLY A 337 -14.43 -12.51 -13.68
CA GLY A 337 -14.56 -11.24 -12.99
C GLY A 337 -13.16 -10.91 -12.47
N THR A 338 -12.34 -10.26 -13.31
CA THR A 338 -11.06 -9.69 -12.91
C THR A 338 -11.23 -8.96 -11.59
N ARG A 339 -10.56 -9.44 -10.53
CA ARG A 339 -10.51 -8.75 -9.25
C ARG A 339 -10.00 -7.32 -9.50
N ARG A 340 -10.82 -6.33 -9.18
CA ARG A 340 -10.47 -4.92 -9.37
C ARG A 340 -9.38 -4.52 -8.37
N HIS A 341 -8.34 -3.84 -8.83
CA HIS A 341 -7.30 -3.28 -7.97
C HIS A 341 -7.87 -2.13 -7.13
N ARG A 342 -7.59 -2.13 -5.83
CA ARG A 342 -8.06 -1.12 -4.88
C ARG A 342 -7.11 0.05 -4.82
N LEU A 343 -7.60 1.22 -5.20
CA LEU A 343 -6.86 2.47 -5.14
C LEU A 343 -7.57 3.45 -4.19
N VAL A 344 -6.88 3.84 -3.11
CA VAL A 344 -7.37 4.87 -2.19
C VAL A 344 -6.62 6.17 -2.46
N ALA A 345 -7.35 7.22 -2.86
CA ALA A 345 -6.81 8.57 -2.95
C ALA A 345 -7.03 9.33 -1.63
N VAL A 346 -5.96 9.90 -1.09
CA VAL A 346 -5.99 10.66 0.17
C VAL A 346 -5.64 12.12 -0.11
N CYS A 347 -6.60 13.01 0.16
CA CYS A 347 -6.56 14.44 -0.16
C CYS A 347 -6.48 15.32 1.08
N ASP A 348 -5.90 16.52 0.99
CA ASP A 348 -5.84 17.46 2.13
C ASP A 348 -6.44 18.85 1.89
N SER A 349 -6.71 19.19 0.62
CA SER A 349 -7.20 20.50 0.17
C SER A 349 -8.05 20.38 -1.10
N GLU A 350 -8.83 21.42 -1.41
CA GLU A 350 -9.72 21.49 -2.57
C GLU A 350 -9.03 21.15 -3.90
N SER A 351 -7.87 21.73 -4.19
CA SER A 351 -7.20 21.52 -5.48
C SER A 351 -6.76 20.08 -5.69
N TYR A 352 -6.24 19.43 -4.63
CA TYR A 352 -5.88 18.02 -4.72
C TYR A 352 -7.11 17.10 -4.75
N LEU A 353 -8.20 17.48 -4.07
CA LEU A 353 -9.47 16.76 -4.14
C LEU A 353 -10.03 16.78 -5.57
N LYS A 354 -10.08 17.95 -6.22
CA LYS A 354 -10.50 18.10 -7.62
C LYS A 354 -9.67 17.24 -8.56
N TRP A 355 -8.35 17.30 -8.40
CA TRP A 355 -7.41 16.52 -9.20
C TRP A 355 -7.58 15.01 -9.01
N ALA A 356 -7.67 14.54 -7.77
CA ALA A 356 -7.86 13.14 -7.46
C ALA A 356 -9.22 12.64 -7.96
N ALA A 357 -10.30 13.39 -7.72
CA ALA A 357 -11.65 13.01 -8.15
C ALA A 357 -11.70 12.74 -9.67
N ALA A 358 -11.24 13.68 -10.49
CA ALA A 358 -11.28 13.50 -11.94
C ALA A 358 -10.15 12.59 -12.49
N MET A 359 -9.06 12.35 -11.74
CA MET A 359 -8.14 11.26 -12.07
C MET A 359 -8.80 9.89 -11.89
N LEU A 360 -9.51 9.69 -10.78
CA LEU A 360 -10.20 8.43 -10.47
C LEU A 360 -11.35 8.15 -11.45
N ASP A 361 -12.03 9.20 -11.92
CA ASP A 361 -13.11 9.10 -12.91
C ASP A 361 -12.63 8.67 -14.30
N GLY A 362 -11.33 8.86 -14.58
CA GLY A 362 -10.71 8.46 -15.84
C GLY A 362 -10.19 7.01 -15.84
N PHE A 363 -10.28 6.28 -14.73
CA PHE A 363 -9.90 4.86 -14.69
C PHE A 363 -11.06 3.97 -15.13
N ASP A 364 -10.70 2.86 -15.78
CA ASP A 364 -11.66 1.83 -16.19
C ASP A 364 -12.07 0.92 -15.01
N ASP A 365 -12.91 -0.07 -15.31
CA ASP A 365 -13.39 -1.05 -14.33
C ASP A 365 -12.30 -1.96 -13.74
N SER A 366 -11.04 -1.83 -14.14
CA SER A 366 -9.93 -2.55 -13.51
C SER A 366 -9.60 -2.03 -12.11
N PHE A 367 -10.05 -0.83 -11.74
CA PHE A 367 -9.86 -0.26 -10.41
C PHE A 367 -11.17 -0.10 -9.62
N GLU A 368 -11.14 -0.51 -8.35
CA GLU A 368 -12.10 -0.10 -7.32
C GLU A 368 -11.48 1.10 -6.60
N THR A 369 -12.14 2.26 -6.63
CA THR A 369 -11.53 3.51 -6.16
C THR A 369 -12.26 4.11 -4.95
N ASP A 370 -11.48 4.57 -3.98
CA ASP A 370 -11.93 5.32 -2.80
C ASP A 370 -11.30 6.71 -2.81
N LEU A 371 -12.06 7.71 -2.37
CA LEU A 371 -11.60 9.10 -2.28
C LEU A 371 -11.84 9.63 -0.87
N TRP A 372 -10.77 9.97 -0.15
CA TRP A 372 -10.81 10.42 1.23
C TRP A 372 -10.17 11.79 1.38
N ILE A 373 -10.64 12.55 2.36
CA ILE A 373 -9.98 13.77 2.84
C ILE A 373 -9.33 13.43 4.18
N VAL A 374 -8.04 13.71 4.37
CA VAL A 374 -7.40 13.61 5.67
C VAL A 374 -7.47 14.97 6.37
N GLU A 375 -7.80 14.95 7.66
CA GLU A 375 -7.88 16.16 8.48
C GLU A 375 -6.54 16.93 8.44
N SER A 376 -6.63 18.20 8.06
CA SER A 376 -5.47 19.08 7.91
C SER A 376 -5.85 20.54 8.17
N PRO A 377 -4.90 21.44 8.45
CA PRO A 377 -5.17 22.87 8.61
C PRO A 377 -5.77 23.55 7.38
N ILE A 378 -5.75 22.88 6.23
CA ILE A 378 -6.17 23.39 4.92
C ILE A 378 -7.32 22.57 4.33
N GLN A 379 -8.01 21.80 5.18
CA GLN A 379 -9.17 21.00 4.81
C GLN A 379 -10.24 21.87 4.12
N PRO A 380 -10.81 21.41 3.00
CA PRO A 380 -11.84 22.17 2.28
C PRO A 380 -13.16 22.22 3.06
N THR A 381 -13.92 23.30 2.87
CA THR A 381 -15.30 23.44 3.34
C THR A 381 -16.26 22.52 2.56
N GLY A 382 -17.49 22.32 3.04
CA GLY A 382 -18.49 21.53 2.32
C GLY A 382 -18.77 22.04 0.89
N GLU A 383 -18.82 23.36 0.70
CA GLU A 383 -18.98 23.98 -0.62
C GLU A 383 -17.77 23.72 -1.53
N GLN A 384 -16.55 23.83 -1.00
CA GLN A 384 -15.33 23.50 -1.74
C GLN A 384 -15.26 22.01 -2.11
N ILE A 385 -15.73 21.11 -1.24
CA ILE A 385 -15.82 19.68 -1.54
C ILE A 385 -16.78 19.46 -2.71
N ALA A 386 -17.99 19.99 -2.64
CA ALA A 386 -19.00 19.87 -3.70
C ALA A 386 -18.48 20.39 -5.05
N ASN A 387 -17.82 21.56 -5.04
CA ASN A 387 -17.22 22.16 -6.24
C ASN A 387 -16.06 21.32 -6.80
N ALA A 388 -15.26 20.69 -5.94
CA ALA A 388 -14.12 19.88 -6.36
C ALA A 388 -14.54 18.56 -7.01
N VAL A 389 -15.61 17.92 -6.55
CA VAL A 389 -16.12 16.65 -7.11
C VAL A 389 -17.16 16.84 -8.22
N ALA A 390 -17.61 18.08 -8.45
CA ALA A 390 -18.57 18.42 -9.49
C ALA A 390 -18.10 17.94 -10.87
N GLY A 391 -18.99 17.27 -11.60
CA GLY A 391 -18.70 16.72 -12.92
C GLY A 391 -17.91 15.40 -12.93
N THR A 392 -17.83 14.72 -11.78
CA THR A 392 -17.28 13.35 -11.66
C THR A 392 -18.36 12.40 -11.14
N SER A 393 -18.13 11.08 -11.22
CA SER A 393 -18.99 10.05 -10.59
C SER A 393 -19.18 10.20 -9.08
N ARG A 394 -18.43 11.11 -8.41
CA ARG A 394 -18.55 11.39 -6.97
C ARG A 394 -19.30 12.67 -6.63
N ALA A 395 -19.93 13.34 -7.59
CA ALA A 395 -20.69 14.57 -7.34
C ALA A 395 -21.78 14.41 -6.28
N GLU A 396 -22.41 13.24 -6.19
CA GLU A 396 -23.47 12.91 -5.23
C GLU A 396 -22.98 12.09 -4.02
N ALA A 397 -21.69 11.69 -4.01
CA ALA A 397 -21.14 10.84 -2.97
C ALA A 397 -20.59 11.67 -1.80
N GLU A 398 -20.84 11.21 -0.57
CA GLU A 398 -20.19 11.80 0.60
C GLU A 398 -18.70 11.42 0.63
N VAL A 399 -17.82 12.43 0.59
CA VAL A 399 -16.37 12.23 0.70
C VAL A 399 -15.98 12.20 2.17
N PRO A 400 -15.55 11.06 2.72
CA PRO A 400 -15.27 10.94 4.15
C PRO A 400 -14.03 11.76 4.56
N VAL A 401 -14.15 12.43 5.70
CA VAL A 401 -13.03 13.10 6.38
C VAL A 401 -12.44 12.18 7.44
N ILE A 402 -11.19 11.78 7.23
CA ILE A 402 -10.45 10.83 8.06
C ILE A 402 -9.49 11.59 8.98
N PRO A 403 -9.68 11.53 10.31
CA PRO A 403 -8.69 12.02 11.26
C PRO A 403 -7.36 11.30 11.08
N VAL A 404 -6.24 12.03 11.20
CA VAL A 404 -4.89 11.46 11.03
C VAL A 404 -4.65 10.25 11.96
N SER A 405 -5.23 10.26 13.16
CA SER A 405 -5.14 9.17 14.14
C SER A 405 -5.85 7.88 13.69
N ARG A 406 -6.87 7.98 12.83
CA ARG A 406 -7.62 6.84 12.29
C ARG A 406 -7.08 6.34 10.95
N LEU A 407 -6.26 7.14 10.27
CA LEU A 407 -5.75 6.83 8.93
C LEU A 407 -5.12 5.42 8.83
N GLU A 408 -4.36 4.98 9.84
CA GLU A 408 -3.77 3.63 9.84
C GLU A 408 -4.83 2.53 9.92
N GLY A 409 -5.87 2.73 10.74
CA GLY A 409 -6.99 1.80 10.89
C GLY A 409 -7.83 1.70 9.62
N GLU A 410 -8.18 2.85 9.03
CA GLU A 410 -8.98 2.90 7.79
C GLU A 410 -8.22 2.27 6.61
N LEU A 411 -6.96 2.65 6.40
CA LEU A 411 -6.13 2.04 5.36
C LEU A 411 -5.92 0.54 5.60
N SER A 412 -5.80 0.10 6.86
CA SER A 412 -5.72 -1.33 7.19
C SER A 412 -7.02 -2.07 6.86
N ALA A 413 -8.17 -1.46 7.15
CA ALA A 413 -9.49 -2.04 6.92
C ALA A 413 -9.82 -2.19 5.43
N VAL A 414 -9.46 -1.17 4.62
CA VAL A 414 -9.64 -1.23 3.16
C VAL A 414 -8.60 -2.13 2.49
N SER A 415 -7.38 -2.17 3.06
CA SER A 415 -6.21 -2.84 2.50
C SER A 415 -5.99 -2.49 1.02
N PRO A 416 -5.69 -1.24 0.68
CA PRO A 416 -5.49 -0.82 -0.70
C PRO A 416 -4.27 -1.49 -1.34
N ASP A 417 -4.32 -1.66 -2.67
CA ASP A 417 -3.18 -2.07 -3.49
C ASP A 417 -2.31 -0.86 -3.85
N VAL A 418 -2.95 0.31 -4.02
CA VAL A 418 -2.28 1.60 -4.28
C VAL A 418 -2.88 2.69 -3.40
N VAL A 419 -2.02 3.53 -2.82
CA VAL A 419 -2.39 4.79 -2.18
C VAL A 419 -1.89 5.94 -3.03
N LEU A 420 -2.84 6.71 -3.57
CA LEU A 420 -2.58 7.98 -4.22
C LEU A 420 -2.59 9.09 -3.15
N ALA A 421 -1.42 9.51 -2.71
CA ALA A 421 -1.27 10.65 -1.79
C ALA A 421 -1.37 11.96 -2.59
N ALA A 422 -2.61 12.37 -2.85
CA ALA A 422 -2.98 13.63 -3.45
C ALA A 422 -2.97 14.74 -2.40
N ALA A 423 -1.80 15.13 -1.89
CA ALA A 423 -1.76 16.10 -0.80
C ALA A 423 -0.52 17.00 -0.85
N THR A 424 -0.52 18.04 -0.01
CA THR A 424 0.68 18.83 0.23
C THR A 424 1.81 17.98 0.81
N GLY A 425 3.06 18.41 0.58
CA GLY A 425 4.25 17.63 0.93
C GLY A 425 4.27 17.06 2.37
N PRO A 426 4.00 17.87 3.42
CA PRO A 426 3.96 17.36 4.78
C PRO A 426 2.93 16.25 4.98
N VAL A 427 1.73 16.39 4.39
CA VAL A 427 0.67 15.39 4.51
C VAL A 427 1.00 14.14 3.71
N VAL A 428 1.57 14.25 2.51
CA VAL A 428 2.07 13.10 1.74
C VAL A 428 3.07 12.29 2.56
N GLN A 429 3.98 12.97 3.27
CA GLN A 429 4.94 12.27 4.12
C GLN A 429 4.25 11.49 5.25
N THR A 430 3.21 12.06 5.86
CA THR A 430 2.41 11.38 6.88
C THR A 430 1.69 10.16 6.28
N VAL A 431 0.96 10.34 5.18
CA VAL A 431 0.22 9.28 4.48
C VAL A 431 1.17 8.14 4.09
N TYR A 432 2.31 8.45 3.45
CA TYR A 432 3.31 7.46 3.08
C TYR A 432 3.91 6.73 4.29
N SER A 433 4.17 7.44 5.38
CA SER A 433 4.74 6.84 6.58
C SER A 433 3.76 5.90 7.27
N THR A 434 2.47 6.21 7.22
CA THR A 434 1.40 5.34 7.72
C THR A 434 1.19 4.14 6.81
N ALA A 435 0.99 4.37 5.51
CA ALA A 435 0.76 3.32 4.53
C ALA A 435 1.95 2.35 4.41
N ALA A 436 3.19 2.82 4.51
CA ALA A 436 4.38 1.98 4.46
C ALA A 436 4.52 1.01 5.66
N ARG A 437 3.80 1.24 6.77
CA ARG A 437 3.80 0.37 7.95
C ARG A 437 2.71 -0.69 7.91
N LEU A 438 1.82 -0.63 6.93
CA LEU A 438 0.74 -1.60 6.80
C LEU A 438 1.32 -3.02 6.58
N PRO A 439 0.65 -4.06 7.11
CA PRO A 439 1.11 -5.44 6.95
C PRO A 439 1.29 -5.87 5.49
N ARG A 440 0.53 -5.27 4.57
CA ARG A 440 0.71 -5.34 3.13
C ARG A 440 0.92 -3.90 2.65
N ARG A 441 2.13 -3.57 2.20
CA ARG A 441 2.47 -2.21 1.79
C ARG A 441 1.81 -1.91 0.45
N PRO A 442 0.93 -0.90 0.34
CA PRO A 442 0.40 -0.44 -0.94
C PRO A 442 1.51 0.22 -1.76
N GLY A 443 1.31 0.27 -3.07
CA GLY A 443 2.02 1.18 -3.95
C GLY A 443 1.83 2.63 -3.50
N LEU A 444 2.91 3.39 -3.37
CA LEU A 444 2.85 4.77 -2.89
C LEU A 444 3.07 5.75 -4.04
N VAL A 445 2.00 6.43 -4.47
CA VAL A 445 2.02 7.33 -5.63
C VAL A 445 1.58 8.73 -5.20
N SER A 446 2.11 9.78 -5.81
CA SER A 446 1.71 11.18 -5.55
C SER A 446 1.94 12.02 -6.80
N GLY A 447 1.25 13.14 -6.91
CA GLY A 447 1.43 14.12 -7.99
C GLY A 447 1.15 15.53 -7.46
N LEU A 448 0.87 16.45 -8.38
CA LEU A 448 0.46 17.83 -8.08
C LEU A 448 -0.81 18.17 -8.89
N PRO A 449 -1.74 18.99 -8.38
CA PRO A 449 -3.06 19.17 -8.98
C PRO A 449 -3.11 20.17 -10.15
N GLY A 450 -2.00 20.33 -10.88
CA GLY A 450 -1.85 21.34 -11.92
C GLY A 450 -0.39 21.48 -12.35
N VAL A 451 0.01 22.69 -12.74
CA VAL A 451 1.40 23.01 -13.13
C VAL A 451 2.35 22.62 -12.00
N GLY A 452 3.19 21.63 -12.24
CA GLY A 452 4.11 21.06 -11.28
C GLY A 452 5.50 21.73 -11.30
N LEU A 453 5.69 22.80 -12.07
CA LEU A 453 6.97 23.47 -12.23
C LEU A 453 7.09 24.76 -11.40
N PRO A 454 8.31 25.11 -10.95
CA PRO A 454 9.57 24.37 -11.13
C PRO A 454 9.65 23.11 -10.25
N ALA A 455 10.32 22.07 -10.74
CA ALA A 455 10.56 20.85 -9.96
C ALA A 455 11.46 21.16 -8.75
N THR A 456 10.90 21.10 -7.53
CA THR A 456 11.63 21.51 -6.32
C THR A 456 12.23 20.33 -5.55
N ILE A 457 13.46 20.52 -5.05
CA ILE A 457 14.12 19.58 -4.13
C ILE A 457 13.27 19.33 -2.89
N LYS A 458 12.68 20.39 -2.33
CA LYS A 458 11.85 20.31 -1.13
C LYS A 458 10.61 19.44 -1.38
N GLY A 459 9.92 19.62 -2.51
CA GLY A 459 8.76 18.81 -2.88
C GLY A 459 9.07 17.33 -2.99
N GLN A 460 10.19 16.98 -3.64
CA GLN A 460 10.60 15.58 -3.82
C GLN A 460 11.12 14.94 -2.52
N ARG A 461 11.73 15.70 -1.61
CA ARG A 461 12.13 15.18 -0.29
C ARG A 461 10.95 14.68 0.55
N TYR A 462 9.78 15.33 0.46
CA TYR A 462 8.58 14.84 1.13
C TYR A 462 8.08 13.51 0.55
N ARG A 463 8.33 13.29 -0.75
CA ARG A 463 7.90 12.12 -1.52
C ARG A 463 8.94 10.99 -1.58
N ARG A 464 10.05 11.11 -0.86
CA ARG A 464 11.18 10.16 -0.87
C ARG A 464 10.85 8.68 -0.59
N ARG A 465 9.71 8.41 0.07
CA ARG A 465 9.22 7.06 0.39
C ARG A 465 8.29 6.48 -0.68
N GLY A 466 7.89 7.30 -1.65
CA GLY A 466 7.02 6.91 -2.75
C GLY A 466 7.71 5.96 -3.71
N ASP A 467 6.89 5.21 -4.44
CA ASP A 467 7.34 4.39 -5.57
C ASP A 467 7.36 5.22 -6.85
N ALA A 468 6.38 6.11 -7.03
CA ALA A 468 6.27 6.95 -8.21
C ALA A 468 5.71 8.35 -7.95
N PHE A 469 6.06 9.26 -8.85
CA PHE A 469 5.53 10.61 -8.95
C PHE A 469 4.84 10.80 -10.31
N ILE A 470 3.60 11.29 -10.30
CA ILE A 470 2.85 11.60 -11.51
C ILE A 470 3.22 13.01 -11.96
N ALA A 471 3.80 13.09 -13.16
CA ALA A 471 4.00 14.32 -13.91
C ALA A 471 2.92 14.43 -15.00
N HIS A 472 2.56 15.65 -15.37
CA HIS A 472 1.50 15.92 -16.34
C HIS A 472 1.99 16.16 -17.76
N SER A 473 3.31 16.05 -17.98
CA SER A 473 3.94 16.15 -19.29
C SER A 473 5.30 15.46 -19.35
N GLU A 474 5.78 15.24 -20.58
CA GLU A 474 7.14 14.79 -20.83
C GLU A 474 8.18 15.80 -20.34
N HIS A 475 7.88 17.09 -20.53
CA HIS A 475 8.73 18.17 -20.04
C HIS A 475 8.87 18.14 -18.50
N GLU A 476 7.77 17.98 -17.78
CA GLU A 476 7.78 17.82 -16.33
C GLU A 476 8.54 16.56 -15.90
N ARG A 477 8.29 15.44 -16.58
CA ARG A 477 8.96 14.15 -16.30
C ARG A 477 10.47 14.30 -16.38
N HIS A 478 10.99 14.97 -17.41
CA HIS A 478 12.42 15.25 -17.56
C HIS A 478 12.98 16.02 -16.37
N LEU A 479 12.33 17.11 -15.97
CA LEU A 479 12.79 17.98 -14.88
C LEU A 479 12.73 17.29 -13.52
N TYR A 480 11.67 16.52 -13.25
CA TYR A 480 11.53 15.75 -12.01
C TYR A 480 12.54 14.60 -11.93
N ARG A 481 12.79 13.87 -13.03
CA ARG A 481 13.84 12.84 -13.08
C ARG A 481 15.23 13.43 -12.79
N LYS A 482 15.52 14.64 -13.27
CA LYS A 482 16.78 15.35 -12.97
C LYS A 482 16.92 15.66 -11.47
N VAL A 483 15.85 16.12 -10.83
CA VAL A 483 15.82 16.36 -9.37
C VAL A 483 15.96 15.06 -8.58
N ASN A 484 15.24 14.01 -8.94
CA ASN A 484 15.29 12.71 -8.26
C ASN A 484 16.67 12.08 -8.36
N ARG A 485 17.30 12.12 -9.55
CA ARG A 485 18.68 11.67 -9.78
C ARG A 485 19.68 12.43 -8.91
N ARG A 486 19.56 13.76 -8.82
CA ARG A 486 20.42 14.61 -7.98
C ARG A 486 20.28 14.28 -6.48
N LEU A 487 19.10 13.85 -6.05
CA LEU A 487 18.83 13.49 -4.65
C LEU A 487 19.08 12.01 -4.34
N GLY A 488 19.37 11.18 -5.34
CA GLY A 488 19.48 9.73 -5.18
C GLY A 488 18.15 9.08 -4.73
N LEU A 489 17.01 9.66 -5.11
CA LEU A 489 15.70 9.14 -4.77
C LEU A 489 15.28 8.08 -5.80
N PRO A 490 14.90 6.87 -5.38
CA PRO A 490 14.46 5.82 -6.28
C PRO A 490 12.95 5.95 -6.59
N VAL A 491 12.50 7.18 -6.85
CA VAL A 491 11.10 7.51 -7.15
C VAL A 491 10.98 7.62 -8.67
N ASP A 492 10.22 6.71 -9.27
CA ASP A 492 9.92 6.75 -10.70
C ASP A 492 9.05 7.96 -11.03
N VAL A 493 9.09 8.39 -12.28
CA VAL A 493 8.27 9.50 -12.75
C VAL A 493 7.49 9.03 -13.97
N TRP A 494 6.18 9.01 -13.83
CA TRP A 494 5.22 8.56 -14.85
C TRP A 494 4.52 9.76 -15.46
N VAL A 495 4.17 9.67 -16.73
CA VAL A 495 3.30 10.67 -17.36
C VAL A 495 1.85 10.24 -17.25
N GLY A 496 1.06 11.03 -16.56
CA GLY A 496 -0.39 10.97 -16.60
C GLY A 496 -0.90 12.34 -16.99
N ARG A 497 -1.62 12.45 -18.11
CA ARG A 497 -2.13 13.76 -18.56
C ARG A 497 -2.99 14.41 -17.47
N LEU A 498 -2.95 15.74 -17.36
CA LEU A 498 -3.72 16.46 -16.35
C LEU A 498 -5.23 16.20 -16.57
N PRO A 499 -5.94 15.54 -15.64
CA PRO A 499 -7.27 15.00 -15.94
C PRO A 499 -8.37 16.05 -16.08
N MET A 500 -8.10 17.31 -15.75
CA MET A 500 -9.06 18.41 -15.90
C MET A 500 -9.15 18.94 -17.34
N LEU A 501 -8.19 18.53 -18.21
CA LEU A 501 -8.11 18.97 -19.60
C LEU A 501 -8.91 17.99 -20.47
N LYS A 502 -9.88 18.51 -21.22
CA LYS A 502 -10.88 17.74 -21.98
C LYS A 502 -10.53 17.55 -23.45
N SER A 503 -9.68 18.42 -24.02
CA SER A 503 -9.20 18.26 -25.41
C SER A 503 -8.55 16.88 -25.60
N VAL A 504 -8.55 16.28 -26.78
CA VAL A 504 -7.91 14.95 -27.02
C VAL A 504 -6.45 15.10 -27.49
N GLY A 505 -5.99 16.33 -27.69
CA GLY A 505 -4.63 16.69 -28.10
C GLY A 505 -4.45 18.20 -28.06
N ALA A 506 -3.56 18.74 -28.89
CA ALA A 506 -3.37 20.18 -29.01
C ALA A 506 -4.68 20.91 -29.37
N PRO A 507 -5.20 21.79 -28.49
CA PRO A 507 -6.45 22.50 -28.73
C PRO A 507 -6.32 23.47 -29.91
N GLN A 508 -7.38 23.58 -30.71
CA GLN A 508 -7.46 24.54 -31.80
C GLN A 508 -8.01 25.88 -31.27
N PRO A 509 -7.51 27.02 -31.76
CA PRO A 509 -8.03 28.31 -31.34
C PRO A 509 -9.48 28.51 -31.81
N GLN A 510 -10.32 29.00 -30.91
CA GLN A 510 -11.72 29.34 -31.20
C GLN A 510 -11.90 30.82 -31.54
N PHE A 511 -10.82 31.48 -31.95
CA PHE A 511 -10.81 32.89 -32.27
C PHE A 511 -9.90 33.19 -33.46
N ALA A 512 -10.29 34.21 -34.24
CA ALA A 512 -9.45 34.74 -35.31
C ALA A 512 -8.53 35.85 -34.77
N ASP A 513 -7.35 35.97 -35.36
CA ASP A 513 -6.41 37.04 -35.04
C ASP A 513 -7.06 38.42 -35.17
N GLY A 514 -6.78 39.31 -34.21
CA GLY A 514 -7.29 40.69 -34.20
C GLY A 514 -8.74 40.86 -33.76
N THR A 515 -9.49 39.78 -33.47
CA THR A 515 -10.83 39.91 -32.89
C THR A 515 -10.74 40.13 -31.37
N PRO A 516 -11.35 41.20 -30.82
CA PRO A 516 -11.30 41.47 -29.38
C PRO A 516 -12.09 40.40 -28.59
N PRO A 517 -11.72 40.14 -27.33
CA PRO A 517 -12.53 39.30 -26.46
C PRO A 517 -13.86 39.99 -26.12
N ASN A 518 -14.84 39.25 -25.60
CA ASN A 518 -16.06 39.84 -25.06
C ASN A 518 -15.93 40.22 -23.56
N ARG A 519 -14.91 39.68 -22.88
CA ARG A 519 -14.54 39.97 -21.49
C ARG A 519 -13.09 39.57 -21.22
N ILE A 520 -12.45 40.23 -20.26
CA ILE A 520 -11.16 39.80 -19.71
C ILE A 520 -11.39 39.21 -18.33
N VAL A 521 -10.88 38.00 -18.10
CA VAL A 521 -10.88 37.34 -16.80
C VAL A 521 -9.45 37.32 -16.31
N PHE A 522 -9.16 38.06 -15.24
CA PHE A 522 -7.89 37.99 -14.54
C PHE A 522 -7.93 36.91 -13.47
N ALA A 523 -7.05 35.91 -13.59
CA ALA A 523 -6.86 34.89 -12.57
C ALA A 523 -5.61 35.18 -11.73
N PRO A 524 -5.76 35.62 -10.47
CA PRO A 524 -4.65 35.95 -9.59
C PRO A 524 -3.89 34.69 -9.12
N GLN A 525 -2.65 34.91 -8.68
CA GLN A 525 -1.81 33.90 -8.05
C GLN A 525 -1.31 34.45 -6.69
N ALA A 526 -1.45 33.66 -5.63
CA ALA A 526 -1.28 34.18 -4.26
C ALA A 526 0.14 34.69 -3.95
N LYS A 527 1.16 34.15 -4.62
CA LYS A 527 2.58 34.46 -4.36
C LYS A 527 3.18 35.50 -5.30
N VAL A 528 2.56 35.75 -6.45
CA VAL A 528 3.16 36.55 -7.51
C VAL A 528 2.11 37.43 -8.19
N PRO A 529 2.40 38.73 -8.44
CA PRO A 529 3.59 39.46 -7.97
C PRO A 529 3.65 39.58 -6.44
N GLU A 530 4.86 39.62 -5.87
CA GLU A 530 5.08 39.69 -4.42
C GLU A 530 4.88 41.12 -3.89
N GLU A 531 5.36 42.11 -4.63
CA GLU A 531 5.33 43.50 -4.20
C GLU A 531 3.94 44.14 -4.40
N ARG A 532 3.49 44.92 -3.42
CA ARG A 532 2.22 45.67 -3.49
C ARG A 532 2.20 46.64 -4.68
N SER A 533 3.31 47.30 -5.00
CA SER A 533 3.48 48.20 -6.15
C SER A 533 3.20 47.51 -7.48
N GLN A 534 3.68 46.27 -7.64
CA GLN A 534 3.47 45.44 -8.82
C GLN A 534 2.00 45.02 -8.95
N ARG A 535 1.38 44.57 -7.84
CA ARG A 535 -0.07 44.26 -7.82
C ARG A 535 -0.93 45.47 -8.16
N ARG A 536 -0.57 46.66 -7.68
CA ARG A 536 -1.23 47.93 -8.02
C ARG A 536 -1.09 48.26 -9.50
N THR A 537 0.13 48.17 -10.04
CA THR A 537 0.39 48.42 -11.47
C THR A 537 -0.42 47.46 -12.34
N LEU A 538 -0.49 46.18 -11.97
CA LEU A 538 -1.30 45.20 -12.67
C LEU A 538 -2.78 45.59 -12.74
N LEU A 539 -3.39 46.03 -11.62
CA LEU A 539 -4.79 46.48 -11.61
C LEU A 539 -5.02 47.70 -12.52
N LEU A 540 -4.10 48.68 -12.48
CA LEU A 540 -4.17 49.86 -13.34
C LEU A 540 -4.12 49.50 -14.83
N GLU A 541 -3.19 48.63 -15.22
CA GLU A 541 -3.06 48.20 -16.62
C GLU A 541 -4.21 47.30 -17.07
N LEU A 542 -4.79 46.49 -16.18
CA LEU A 542 -6.04 45.75 -16.47
C LEU A 542 -7.22 46.69 -16.73
N ALA A 543 -7.41 47.72 -15.88
CA ALA A 543 -8.46 48.72 -16.08
C ALA A 543 -8.27 49.49 -17.39
N ARG A 544 -7.01 49.83 -17.72
CA ARG A 544 -6.64 50.46 -18.99
C ARG A 544 -6.95 49.56 -20.19
N ALA A 545 -6.64 48.27 -20.11
CA ALA A 545 -6.94 47.31 -21.17
C ALA A 545 -8.46 47.15 -21.37
N GLY A 546 -9.24 47.05 -20.29
CA GLY A 546 -10.70 46.99 -20.35
C GLY A 546 -11.30 48.19 -21.07
N LYS A 547 -10.86 49.40 -20.73
CA LYS A 547 -11.29 50.64 -21.40
C LYS A 547 -10.90 50.71 -22.87
N GLN A 548 -9.66 50.33 -23.19
CA GLN A 548 -9.15 50.42 -24.57
C GLN A 548 -9.84 49.42 -25.50
N LEU A 549 -10.18 48.24 -25.00
CA LEU A 549 -10.84 47.19 -25.76
C LEU A 549 -12.37 47.26 -25.67
N ASP A 550 -12.91 48.15 -24.83
CA ASP A 550 -14.34 48.28 -24.53
C ASP A 550 -14.97 46.98 -24.03
N VAL A 551 -14.34 46.35 -23.02
CA VAL A 551 -14.74 45.05 -22.46
C VAL A 551 -14.73 45.06 -20.93
N PRO A 552 -15.65 44.33 -20.27
CA PRO A 552 -15.62 44.14 -18.83
C PRO A 552 -14.38 43.34 -18.41
N VAL A 553 -13.80 43.72 -17.28
CA VAL A 553 -12.65 43.04 -16.67
C VAL A 553 -13.04 42.47 -15.31
N ILE A 554 -12.91 41.16 -15.17
CA ILE A 554 -13.31 40.40 -13.98
C ILE A 554 -12.06 39.90 -13.27
N ILE A 555 -11.88 40.27 -12.01
CA ILE A 555 -10.88 39.73 -11.10
C ILE A 555 -11.51 38.54 -10.37
N LYS A 556 -11.13 37.34 -10.79
CA LYS A 556 -11.65 36.09 -10.22
C LYS A 556 -10.90 35.77 -8.92
N VAL A 557 -11.53 35.93 -7.76
CA VAL A 557 -10.92 35.56 -6.46
C VAL A 557 -11.36 34.16 -6.00
N ARG A 558 -10.58 33.53 -5.10
CA ARG A 558 -10.80 32.13 -4.67
C ARG A 558 -11.81 31.98 -3.55
N SER A 559 -11.83 32.93 -2.63
CA SER A 559 -12.69 32.89 -1.44
C SER A 559 -13.33 34.26 -1.22
N ARG A 560 -14.45 34.28 -0.50
CA ARG A 560 -15.04 35.54 -0.05
C ARG A 560 -14.15 36.16 1.05
N PRO A 561 -14.11 37.50 1.18
CA PRO A 561 -13.39 38.14 2.29
C PRO A 561 -13.84 37.57 3.65
N GLY A 562 -12.92 36.94 4.38
CA GLY A 562 -13.19 36.36 5.72
C GLY A 562 -13.14 34.83 5.82
N GLU A 563 -13.01 34.09 4.71
CA GLU A 563 -12.83 32.63 4.71
C GLU A 563 -11.34 32.23 4.78
N HIS A 564 -11.03 31.10 5.43
CA HIS A 564 -9.65 30.67 5.69
C HIS A 564 -8.90 30.31 4.40
N GLU A 565 -7.91 31.12 4.02
CA GLU A 565 -7.00 30.82 2.92
C GLU A 565 -5.74 30.06 3.39
N THR A 566 -5.26 29.13 2.56
CA THR A 566 -4.03 28.35 2.78
C THR A 566 -2.74 29.20 2.79
N HIS A 567 -2.82 30.43 2.29
CA HIS A 567 -1.74 31.41 2.28
C HIS A 567 -2.32 32.75 2.71
N HIS A 568 -1.82 33.32 3.80
CA HIS A 568 -2.14 34.72 4.13
C HIS A 568 -1.53 35.61 3.05
N GLU A 569 -2.34 36.13 2.13
CA GLU A 569 -1.92 37.21 1.24
C GLU A 569 -1.74 38.47 2.07
N GLN A 570 -0.53 39.04 2.10
CA GLN A 570 -0.25 40.27 2.84
C GLN A 570 -0.87 41.51 2.18
N HIS A 571 -1.22 41.42 0.90
CA HIS A 571 -1.74 42.50 0.06
C HIS A 571 -2.80 41.96 -0.91
N THR A 572 -4.05 41.85 -0.48
CA THR A 572 -5.09 41.28 -1.35
C THR A 572 -5.43 42.21 -2.50
N TYR A 573 -5.81 41.67 -3.66
CA TYR A 573 -6.25 42.50 -4.79
C TYR A 573 -7.51 43.32 -4.46
N ILE A 574 -8.36 42.83 -3.55
CA ILE A 574 -9.59 43.51 -3.10
C ILE A 574 -9.26 44.78 -2.30
N GLU A 575 -8.28 44.71 -1.40
CA GLU A 575 -7.83 45.88 -0.63
C GLU A 575 -7.21 46.93 -1.54
N ILE A 576 -6.29 46.52 -2.43
CA ILE A 576 -5.62 47.44 -3.36
C ILE A 576 -6.63 48.07 -4.33
N LEU A 577 -7.62 47.31 -4.80
CA LEU A 577 -8.67 47.84 -5.66
C LEU A 577 -9.51 48.89 -4.94
N SER A 578 -9.93 48.62 -3.70
CA SER A 578 -10.68 49.58 -2.88
C SER A 578 -9.91 50.89 -2.70
N GLU A 579 -8.60 50.82 -2.47
CA GLU A 579 -7.72 52.00 -2.36
C GLU A 579 -7.63 52.76 -3.69
N LEU A 580 -7.44 52.06 -4.81
CA LEU A 580 -7.40 52.67 -6.14
C LEU A 580 -8.70 53.38 -6.52
N ILE A 581 -9.85 52.83 -6.12
CA ILE A 581 -11.17 53.45 -6.30
C ILE A 581 -11.29 54.70 -5.42
N ALA A 582 -10.89 54.62 -4.16
CA ALA A 582 -10.92 55.76 -3.24
C ALA A 582 -10.01 56.92 -3.68
N GLU A 583 -8.89 56.61 -4.33
CA GLU A 583 -7.97 57.58 -4.93
C GLU A 583 -8.45 58.14 -6.29
N GLY A 584 -9.52 57.59 -6.88
CA GLY A 584 -10.03 57.96 -8.20
C GLY A 584 -9.13 57.50 -9.37
N ALA A 585 -8.17 56.60 -9.11
CA ALA A 585 -7.27 56.06 -10.13
C ALA A 585 -7.94 54.98 -11.00
N VAL A 586 -8.95 54.30 -10.46
CA VAL A 586 -9.80 53.30 -11.13
C VAL A 586 -11.26 53.62 -10.81
N GLY A 587 -12.14 53.58 -11.79
CA GLY A 587 -13.59 53.75 -11.59
C GLY A 587 -14.21 52.54 -10.90
N PRO A 588 -15.35 52.71 -10.21
CA PRO A 588 -16.00 51.62 -9.46
C PRO A 588 -16.44 50.45 -10.36
N ASP A 589 -16.72 50.70 -11.63
CA ASP A 589 -17.18 49.71 -12.60
C ASP A 589 -16.08 49.22 -13.57
N ASP A 590 -14.85 49.77 -13.47
CA ASP A 590 -13.74 49.44 -14.38
C ASP A 590 -13.23 48.01 -14.16
N LEU A 591 -13.30 47.50 -12.94
CA LEU A 591 -12.84 46.18 -12.53
C LEU A 591 -13.87 45.54 -11.58
N GLN A 592 -14.35 44.36 -11.94
CA GLN A 592 -15.36 43.64 -11.17
C GLN A 592 -14.70 42.49 -10.40
N VAL A 593 -15.01 42.33 -9.11
CA VAL A 593 -14.50 41.20 -8.31
C VAL A 593 -15.58 40.14 -8.20
N GLU A 594 -15.29 38.94 -8.69
CA GLU A 594 -16.25 37.83 -8.67
C GLU A 594 -15.66 36.56 -8.05
N VAL A 595 -16.55 35.79 -7.40
CA VAL A 595 -16.25 34.51 -6.77
C VAL A 595 -17.08 33.43 -7.45
N GLY A 596 -16.44 32.33 -7.82
CA GLY A 596 -17.12 31.17 -8.38
C GLY A 596 -16.16 30.17 -9.02
N PRO A 597 -16.68 29.07 -9.58
CA PRO A 597 -15.94 28.14 -10.40
C PRO A 597 -15.32 28.83 -11.62
N MET A 598 -14.07 28.51 -11.96
CA MET A 598 -13.39 29.09 -13.13
C MET A 598 -14.13 28.78 -14.45
N ALA A 599 -14.86 27.67 -14.51
CA ALA A 599 -15.63 27.24 -15.69
C ALA A 599 -16.72 28.25 -16.09
N ASP A 600 -17.30 28.98 -15.14
CA ASP A 600 -18.37 29.96 -15.40
C ASP A 600 -17.83 31.24 -16.05
N PHE A 601 -16.53 31.51 -15.87
CA PHE A 601 -15.84 32.67 -16.42
C PHE A 601 -15.16 32.37 -17.76
N LEU A 602 -14.66 31.14 -17.94
CA LEU A 602 -14.01 30.67 -19.17
C LEU A 602 -15.04 30.20 -20.21
N THR A 603 -15.85 31.14 -20.69
CA THR A 603 -16.88 30.95 -21.73
C THR A 603 -16.39 31.42 -23.10
N ASP A 604 -17.13 31.06 -24.16
CA ASP A 604 -16.82 31.42 -25.53
C ASP A 604 -16.61 32.94 -25.69
N GLY A 605 -15.49 33.31 -26.32
CA GLY A 605 -15.09 34.70 -26.53
C GLY A 605 -14.35 35.36 -25.36
N ALA A 606 -14.23 34.72 -24.20
CA ALA A 606 -13.46 35.27 -23.07
C ALA A 606 -11.94 35.23 -23.34
N ALA A 607 -11.21 36.18 -22.74
CA ALA A 607 -9.75 36.14 -22.61
C ALA A 607 -9.33 35.94 -21.16
N LEU A 608 -8.47 34.96 -20.92
CA LEU A 608 -7.83 34.76 -19.63
C LEU A 608 -6.49 35.51 -19.59
N VAL A 609 -6.31 36.33 -18.55
CA VAL A 609 -5.05 36.99 -18.24
C VAL A 609 -4.54 36.50 -16.90
N THR A 610 -3.25 36.16 -16.81
CA THR A 610 -2.63 35.79 -15.54
C THR A 610 -1.13 36.02 -15.56
N VAL A 611 -0.50 36.03 -14.39
CA VAL A 611 0.96 35.95 -14.27
C VAL A 611 1.42 34.49 -14.29
N SER A 612 0.73 33.61 -13.55
CA SER A 612 1.18 32.23 -13.32
C SER A 612 0.07 31.30 -12.81
N SER A 613 -1.19 31.54 -13.16
CA SER A 613 -2.30 30.68 -12.73
C SER A 613 -2.39 29.40 -13.58
N THR A 614 -2.76 28.29 -12.94
CA THR A 614 -3.10 27.03 -13.63
C THR A 614 -4.33 27.15 -14.52
N ALA A 615 -5.17 28.17 -14.29
CA ALA A 615 -6.30 28.51 -15.16
C ALA A 615 -5.87 28.72 -16.62
N ALA A 616 -4.60 29.10 -16.87
CA ALA A 616 -4.04 29.17 -18.21
C ALA A 616 -4.23 27.88 -19.00
N LEU A 617 -4.00 26.72 -18.35
CA LEU A 617 -4.20 25.43 -19.01
C LEU A 617 -5.68 25.17 -19.30
N GLU A 618 -6.59 25.53 -18.40
CA GLU A 618 -8.04 25.37 -18.60
C GLU A 618 -8.58 26.28 -19.72
N SER A 619 -7.99 27.47 -19.91
CA SER A 619 -8.33 28.39 -21.01
C SER A 619 -7.79 27.90 -22.35
N LEU A 620 -6.53 27.44 -22.39
CA LEU A 620 -5.93 26.82 -23.56
C LEU A 620 -6.70 25.59 -24.01
N ASP A 621 -7.12 24.73 -23.08
CA ASP A 621 -7.91 23.52 -23.36
C ASP A 621 -9.23 23.80 -24.10
N ARG A 622 -9.81 24.97 -23.86
CA ARG A 622 -11.02 25.47 -24.53
C ARG A 622 -10.72 26.22 -25.82
N GLY A 623 -9.46 26.37 -26.21
CA GLY A 623 -9.05 27.18 -27.37
C GLY A 623 -9.30 28.68 -27.18
N LEU A 624 -9.39 29.15 -25.93
CA LEU A 624 -9.64 30.56 -25.61
C LEU A 624 -8.35 31.39 -25.64
N ARG A 625 -8.51 32.72 -25.73
CA ARG A 625 -7.40 33.67 -25.64
C ARG A 625 -6.76 33.57 -24.26
N THR A 626 -5.48 33.21 -24.21
CA THR A 626 -4.71 33.11 -22.97
C THR A 626 -3.52 34.06 -23.04
N PHE A 627 -3.31 34.85 -21.99
CA PHE A 627 -2.25 35.86 -21.93
C PHE A 627 -1.48 35.74 -20.62
N ILE A 628 -0.16 35.58 -20.72
CA ILE A 628 0.75 35.54 -19.57
C ILE A 628 1.49 36.87 -19.46
N ILE A 629 1.28 37.60 -18.38
CA ILE A 629 1.92 38.90 -18.17
C ILE A 629 3.43 38.71 -17.95
N GLY A 630 4.23 39.31 -18.83
CA GLY A 630 5.70 39.21 -18.86
C GLY A 630 6.44 40.39 -18.21
N ASP A 631 5.77 41.51 -17.91
CA ASP A 631 6.40 42.76 -17.44
C ASP A 631 7.14 42.63 -16.10
N PHE A 632 6.77 41.63 -15.29
CA PHE A 632 7.44 41.31 -14.03
C PHE A 632 8.60 40.31 -14.20
N GLY A 633 8.95 39.96 -15.44
CA GLY A 633 10.00 39.02 -15.82
C GLY A 633 9.52 37.57 -15.95
N VAL A 634 10.32 36.77 -16.65
CA VAL A 634 10.09 35.32 -16.84
C VAL A 634 11.12 34.55 -16.01
N SER A 635 10.69 33.96 -14.90
CA SER A 635 11.62 33.32 -13.97
C SER A 635 10.95 32.30 -13.04
N ARG A 636 11.77 31.53 -12.32
CA ARG A 636 11.29 30.59 -11.29
C ARG A 636 10.60 31.27 -10.11
N SER A 637 11.03 32.47 -9.73
CA SER A 637 10.38 33.21 -8.64
C SER A 637 9.01 33.74 -9.06
N MET A 638 8.85 34.06 -10.35
CA MET A 638 7.57 34.46 -10.95
C MET A 638 6.64 33.28 -11.26
N LEU A 639 7.13 32.04 -11.12
CA LEU A 639 6.40 30.78 -11.39
C LEU A 639 5.91 30.61 -12.85
N ASN A 640 6.29 31.51 -13.74
CA ASN A 640 5.84 31.56 -15.14
C ASN A 640 6.84 30.96 -16.15
N GLU A 641 8.01 30.47 -15.70
CA GLU A 641 9.04 29.83 -16.56
C GLU A 641 8.47 28.67 -17.40
N VAL A 642 7.40 28.00 -16.93
CA VAL A 642 6.71 26.95 -17.69
C VAL A 642 6.16 27.43 -19.03
N PHE A 643 5.75 28.70 -19.12
CA PHE A 643 5.19 29.30 -20.34
C PHE A 643 6.27 29.86 -21.27
N ALA A 644 7.55 29.75 -20.91
CA ALA A 644 8.63 30.16 -21.80
C ALA A 644 8.59 29.34 -23.10
N GLY A 645 8.71 30.02 -24.25
CA GLY A 645 8.59 29.38 -25.56
C GLY A 645 7.17 29.07 -26.02
N SER A 646 6.14 29.38 -25.22
CA SER A 646 4.73 29.12 -25.59
C SER A 646 4.11 30.14 -26.55
N ASN A 647 4.78 31.27 -26.82
CA ASN A 647 4.20 32.47 -27.46
C ASN A 647 3.09 33.21 -26.66
N LEU A 648 2.72 32.76 -25.46
CA LEU A 648 1.66 33.37 -24.64
C LEU A 648 2.12 34.55 -23.77
N ILE A 649 3.42 34.74 -23.62
CA ILE A 649 4.01 35.80 -22.78
C ILE A 649 4.04 37.11 -23.56
N GLY A 650 3.47 38.17 -23.01
CA GLY A 650 3.46 39.51 -23.61
C GLY A 650 3.52 40.63 -22.56
N SER A 651 3.66 41.87 -23.03
CA SER A 651 3.69 43.06 -22.17
C SER A 651 2.30 43.63 -21.89
N PHE A 652 2.18 44.57 -20.95
CA PHE A 652 0.95 45.33 -20.77
C PHE A 652 0.51 46.07 -22.04
N ASP A 653 1.46 46.59 -22.84
CA ASP A 653 1.15 47.21 -24.13
C ASP A 653 0.60 46.20 -25.16
N ASP A 654 1.02 44.94 -25.12
CA ASP A 654 0.42 43.87 -25.92
C ASP A 654 -1.02 43.60 -25.48
N LEU A 655 -1.27 43.55 -24.17
CA LEU A 655 -2.59 43.32 -23.61
C LEU A 655 -3.56 44.46 -23.95
N VAL A 656 -3.15 45.71 -23.74
CA VAL A 656 -3.95 46.91 -24.03
C VAL A 656 -4.27 47.01 -25.52
N ALA A 657 -3.36 46.57 -26.39
CA ALA A 657 -3.58 46.51 -27.83
C ALA A 657 -4.37 45.28 -28.30
N GLY A 658 -4.81 44.39 -27.39
CA GLY A 658 -5.57 43.18 -27.74
C GLY A 658 -4.76 42.13 -28.51
N ARG A 659 -3.43 42.12 -28.37
CA ARG A 659 -2.54 41.19 -29.09
C ARG A 659 -2.47 39.82 -28.39
N PHE A 660 -3.53 39.04 -28.54
CA PHE A 660 -3.56 37.63 -28.10
C PHE A 660 -2.96 36.73 -29.16
N ARG A 661 -1.93 35.96 -28.80
CA ARG A 661 -1.23 35.04 -29.70
C ARG A 661 -1.71 33.61 -29.52
N HIS A 662 -1.56 32.80 -30.57
CA HIS A 662 -1.75 31.36 -30.46
C HIS A 662 -0.54 30.69 -29.80
N PRO A 663 -0.77 29.69 -28.94
CA PRO A 663 0.31 28.93 -28.34
C PRO A 663 1.09 28.14 -29.40
N ASP A 664 2.39 28.00 -29.20
CA ASP A 664 3.22 27.13 -30.02
C ASP A 664 2.73 25.66 -29.95
N PRO A 665 2.44 24.99 -31.09
CA PRO A 665 1.94 23.62 -31.09
C PRO A 665 2.91 22.58 -30.50
N GLU A 666 4.22 22.75 -30.70
CA GLU A 666 5.23 21.88 -30.11
C GLU A 666 5.29 22.08 -28.59
N TRP A 667 5.15 23.33 -28.13
CA TRP A 667 5.04 23.61 -26.69
C TRP A 667 3.80 22.95 -26.08
N LEU A 668 2.65 23.00 -26.76
CA LEU A 668 1.42 22.37 -26.29
C LEU A 668 1.61 20.85 -26.09
N GLU A 669 2.14 20.16 -27.12
CA GLU A 669 2.36 18.71 -27.09
C GLU A 669 3.44 18.29 -26.09
N ALA A 670 4.56 19.02 -25.98
CA ALA A 670 5.62 18.73 -25.02
C ALA A 670 5.21 18.95 -23.56
N ASN A 671 4.20 19.79 -23.33
CA ASN A 671 3.64 20.10 -22.03
C ASN A 671 2.32 19.33 -21.82
N TYR A 672 1.21 20.00 -21.58
CA TYR A 672 0.00 19.39 -20.99
C TYR A 672 -1.02 18.85 -22.02
N PHE A 673 -0.73 19.00 -23.31
CA PHE A 673 -1.64 18.65 -24.41
C PHE A 673 -1.09 17.54 -25.31
N GLN A 674 -0.22 16.69 -24.76
CA GLN A 674 0.14 15.41 -25.37
C GLN A 674 -1.08 14.52 -25.57
N LYS A 675 -1.01 13.61 -26.55
CA LYS A 675 -2.06 12.62 -26.78
C LYS A 675 -2.24 11.73 -25.53
N PRO A 676 -3.49 11.32 -25.21
CA PRO A 676 -3.74 10.34 -24.15
C PRO A 676 -2.89 9.08 -24.33
N SER A 677 -2.43 8.51 -23.22
CA SER A 677 -1.66 7.26 -23.20
C SER A 677 -2.10 6.39 -22.04
N GLU A 678 -1.87 5.08 -22.17
CA GLU A 678 -2.15 4.08 -21.13
C GLU A 678 -1.00 3.90 -20.14
N GLU A 679 0.03 4.77 -20.16
CA GLU A 679 1.20 4.66 -19.26
C GLU A 679 0.76 4.64 -17.80
N LEU A 680 -0.07 5.60 -17.39
CA LEU A 680 -0.48 5.73 -15.98
C LEU A 680 -1.28 4.51 -15.50
N SER A 681 -2.32 4.10 -16.25
CA SER A 681 -3.17 2.96 -15.88
C SER A 681 -2.36 1.66 -15.83
N SER A 682 -1.51 1.41 -16.83
CA SER A 682 -0.65 0.22 -16.89
C SER A 682 0.36 0.17 -15.73
N GLN A 683 0.99 1.31 -15.40
CA GLN A 683 1.96 1.39 -14.30
C GLN A 683 1.30 1.24 -12.93
N LEU A 684 0.11 1.81 -12.75
CA LEU A 684 -0.67 1.61 -11.52
C LEU A 684 -1.10 0.15 -11.34
N ALA A 685 -1.55 -0.52 -12.41
CA ALA A 685 -1.94 -1.93 -12.35
C ALA A 685 -0.74 -2.83 -12.03
N CYS A 686 0.41 -2.55 -12.66
CA CYS A 686 1.67 -3.22 -12.33
C CYS A 686 2.05 -3.01 -10.85
N LEU A 687 1.95 -1.78 -10.34
CA LEU A 687 2.28 -1.47 -8.95
C LEU A 687 1.29 -2.11 -7.97
N ALA A 688 0.01 -2.15 -8.31
CA ALA A 688 -1.04 -2.83 -7.54
C ALA A 688 -0.73 -4.33 -7.41
N ARG A 689 -0.43 -5.00 -8.53
CA ARG A 689 -0.06 -6.42 -8.56
C ARG A 689 1.19 -6.71 -7.73
N ARG A 690 2.19 -5.83 -7.77
CA ARG A 690 3.38 -5.94 -6.90
C ARG A 690 3.04 -5.78 -5.42
N SER A 691 2.07 -4.93 -5.08
CA SER A 691 1.58 -4.81 -3.69
C SER A 691 0.84 -6.06 -3.23
N GLU A 692 -0.04 -6.59 -4.07
CA GLU A 692 -0.77 -7.85 -3.86
C GLU A 692 0.19 -9.01 -3.61
N ASN A 693 1.27 -9.08 -4.40
CA ASN A 693 2.31 -10.09 -4.29
C ASN A 693 3.33 -9.83 -3.15
N TYR A 694 3.17 -8.75 -2.37
CA TYR A 694 4.12 -8.35 -1.32
C TYR A 694 5.55 -8.08 -1.83
N GLU A 695 5.71 -7.78 -3.12
CA GLU A 695 6.98 -7.46 -3.79
C GLU A 695 7.42 -6.01 -3.57
N LEU A 696 6.56 -5.21 -2.93
CA LEU A 696 6.91 -3.86 -2.51
C LEU A 696 7.65 -3.92 -1.19
N ASP A 697 8.97 -3.97 -1.28
CA ASP A 697 9.85 -3.82 -0.13
C ASP A 697 9.42 -2.59 0.68
N GLY A 698 9.44 -2.73 2.01
CA GLY A 698 9.55 -1.59 2.89
C GLY A 698 10.90 -0.95 2.64
N ARG A 699 11.04 -0.16 1.57
CA ARG A 699 12.31 0.40 1.11
C ARG A 699 12.98 1.08 2.29
N LYS A 700 14.00 0.41 2.85
CA LYS A 700 14.91 0.98 3.82
C LYS A 700 15.82 1.96 3.07
N THR A 701 15.25 3.01 2.50
CA THR A 701 16.04 4.17 2.08
C THR A 701 16.65 4.75 3.35
N ARG A 702 17.91 4.39 3.63
CA ARG A 702 18.79 4.97 4.66
C ARG A 702 18.00 5.74 5.73
N ASP A 703 17.40 5.02 6.68
CA ASP A 703 16.77 5.64 7.87
C ASP A 703 17.81 6.40 8.75
N SER A 704 19.08 6.47 8.32
CA SER A 704 20.13 7.31 8.92
C SER A 704 19.98 8.82 8.64
N ILE A 705 18.91 9.28 7.99
CA ILE A 705 18.56 10.72 7.92
C ILE A 705 17.19 10.97 8.56
N GLN A 706 16.98 10.47 9.79
CA GLN A 706 16.07 11.13 10.71
C GLN A 706 16.72 12.42 11.20
N SER A 707 16.67 13.46 10.37
CA SER A 707 17.04 14.80 10.83
C SER A 707 15.97 15.28 11.83
N TRP A 708 16.37 15.81 12.98
CA TRP A 708 15.52 16.52 13.97
C TRP A 708 14.41 17.42 13.38
N PRO A 709 14.58 18.08 12.21
CA PRO A 709 13.51 18.77 11.49
C PRO A 709 12.27 17.92 11.12
N THR A 710 12.42 16.62 10.92
CA THR A 710 11.35 15.69 10.51
C THR A 710 10.43 15.36 11.69
N LEU A 711 11.02 15.11 12.87
CA LEU A 711 10.31 14.98 14.14
C LEU A 711 9.55 16.27 14.50
N ARG A 712 10.14 17.42 14.14
CA ARG A 712 9.55 18.77 14.29
C ARG A 712 8.31 18.99 13.42
N ALA A 713 8.22 18.32 12.27
CA ALA A 713 7.07 18.40 11.37
C ALA A 713 5.90 17.54 11.90
N GLU A 714 6.20 16.34 12.42
CA GLU A 714 5.22 15.50 13.12
C GLU A 714 4.68 16.20 14.38
N LEU A 715 5.55 16.82 15.18
CA LEU A 715 5.14 17.61 16.36
C LEU A 715 4.30 18.85 16.01
N ARG A 716 4.48 19.44 14.82
CA ARG A 716 3.68 20.58 14.34
C ARG A 716 2.30 20.17 13.83
N ALA A 717 2.16 18.94 13.33
CA ALA A 717 0.87 18.40 12.92
C ALA A 717 -0.04 18.07 14.13
N HIS A 718 0.52 18.01 15.35
CA HIS A 718 -0.16 17.49 16.53
C HIS A 718 -0.22 18.44 17.75
N ALA A 719 0.15 19.72 17.65
CA ALA A 719 0.20 20.62 18.82
C ALA A 719 -0.79 21.82 18.74
N PRO A 720 -1.62 22.05 19.78
CA PRO A 720 -2.47 23.24 19.90
C PRO A 720 -1.65 24.55 19.97
N LYS A 721 -2.21 25.64 19.41
CA LYS A 721 -1.55 26.95 19.23
C LYS A 721 -0.94 27.56 20.51
N GLN A 722 -1.41 27.18 21.69
CA GLN A 722 -0.98 27.74 22.98
C GLN A 722 0.42 27.27 23.43
N VAL A 723 0.89 26.10 22.98
CA VAL A 723 2.24 25.58 23.33
C VAL A 723 3.36 26.27 22.55
N VAL A 724 3.03 26.87 21.40
CA VAL A 724 3.97 27.60 20.54
C VAL A 724 4.38 28.95 21.15
N SER A 725 3.56 29.55 22.01
CA SER A 725 3.90 30.82 22.69
C SER A 725 4.93 30.60 23.81
N VAL A 726 4.78 29.54 24.60
CA VAL A 726 5.73 29.12 25.65
C VAL A 726 7.10 28.77 25.04
N TYR A 727 7.10 28.19 23.84
CA TYR A 727 8.31 27.89 23.06
C TYR A 727 9.11 29.14 22.63
N ARG A 728 8.46 30.27 22.34
CA ARG A 728 9.15 31.53 22.00
C ARG A 728 9.90 32.11 23.21
N SER A 729 9.40 31.88 24.41
CA SER A 729 10.02 32.30 25.67
C SER A 729 11.25 31.45 26.02
N GLY A 730 11.16 30.12 25.87
CA GLY A 730 12.30 29.21 26.10
C GLY A 730 13.47 29.40 25.12
N ARG A 731 13.19 29.82 23.87
CA ARG A 731 14.22 30.07 22.84
C ARG A 731 15.11 31.28 23.15
N ARG A 732 14.64 32.25 23.94
CA ARG A 732 15.49 33.37 24.43
C ARG A 732 16.47 32.91 25.51
N LEU A 733 16.05 32.00 26.39
CA LEU A 733 16.91 31.44 27.43
C LEU A 733 18.06 30.60 26.85
N VAL A 734 17.76 29.74 25.87
CA VAL A 734 18.77 28.85 25.26
C VAL A 734 19.77 29.64 24.40
N LYS A 735 19.33 30.71 23.71
CA LYS A 735 20.24 31.60 22.97
C LYS A 735 21.24 32.31 23.90
N ASN A 736 20.81 32.72 25.09
CA ASN A 736 21.69 33.34 26.09
C ASN A 736 22.73 32.35 26.64
N LEU A 737 22.34 31.09 26.90
CA LEU A 737 23.26 30.04 27.35
C LEU A 737 24.29 29.63 26.28
N THR A 738 23.89 29.57 25.00
CA THR A 738 24.83 29.28 23.90
C THR A 738 25.80 30.42 23.57
N ARG A 739 25.54 31.65 24.03
CA ARG A 739 26.46 32.79 23.86
C ARG A 739 27.61 32.74 24.89
N VAL A 740 27.35 32.22 26.09
CA VAL A 740 28.36 32.00 27.14
C VAL A 740 29.28 30.82 26.81
N ALA A 741 28.76 29.78 26.14
CA ALA A 741 29.54 28.59 25.78
C ALA A 741 30.45 28.77 24.54
N LYS A 742 30.33 29.87 23.78
CA LYS A 742 31.08 30.10 22.54
C LYS A 742 32.26 31.07 22.64
N ASN A 743 32.49 31.70 23.80
CA ASN A 743 33.66 32.55 24.05
C ASN A 743 34.13 32.42 25.51
N PRO A 744 34.98 31.44 25.85
CA PRO A 744 35.54 31.29 27.20
C PRO A 744 36.79 32.17 27.41
N GLY A 745 36.83 33.38 26.85
CA GLY A 745 38.06 34.20 26.78
C GLY A 745 37.82 35.70 26.65
N ALA A 746 36.91 36.27 27.43
CA ALA A 746 36.82 37.71 27.64
C ALA A 746 36.16 38.02 28.98
N VAL A 747 36.74 37.52 30.07
CA VAL A 747 36.53 38.08 31.42
C VAL A 747 37.86 38.00 32.16
N GLY A 748 38.52 39.15 32.28
CA GLY A 748 39.79 39.33 32.95
C GLY A 748 40.06 40.81 33.20
N VAL A 749 39.31 41.37 34.17
CA VAL A 749 39.69 42.42 35.15
C VAL A 749 40.52 43.63 34.68
N GLU A 750 39.89 44.80 34.68
CA GLU A 750 40.41 46.08 35.20
C GLU A 750 39.17 46.92 35.61
N ALA A 751 38.85 47.00 36.90
CA ALA A 751 39.30 48.02 37.86
C ALA A 751 38.79 49.43 37.54
N GLU A 752 38.07 50.00 38.51
CA GLU A 752 37.54 51.36 38.54
C GLU A 752 38.56 52.42 38.07
N ARG A 753 38.12 53.38 37.24
CA ARG A 753 38.27 54.83 37.50
C ARG A 753 37.64 55.70 36.40
N HIS A 754 37.17 56.85 36.88
CA HIS A 754 36.62 58.03 36.22
C HIS A 754 37.18 58.45 34.85
N GLY A 755 36.31 59.11 34.07
CA GLY A 755 36.62 60.42 33.48
C GLY A 755 36.49 60.55 31.96
N GLN A 756 35.55 61.42 31.56
CA GLN A 756 35.62 62.39 30.45
C GLN A 756 35.98 61.95 29.01
N GLY A 757 35.15 62.44 28.08
CA GLY A 757 35.68 63.22 26.95
C GLY A 757 35.55 62.59 25.57
N ASP A 758 34.63 63.17 24.80
CA ASP A 758 34.79 63.60 23.41
C ASP A 758 35.26 62.67 22.28
N ALA A 759 34.41 62.69 21.25
CA ALA A 759 34.71 63.02 19.86
C ALA A 759 35.29 61.96 18.90
N ASP A 760 34.70 62.05 17.71
CA ASP A 760 35.23 61.83 16.37
C ASP A 760 35.33 60.42 15.75
N ASP A 761 34.36 60.18 14.86
CA ASP A 761 34.48 60.25 13.40
C ASP A 761 35.22 59.14 12.61
N VAL A 762 34.58 58.77 11.47
CA VAL A 762 35.13 58.12 10.24
C VAL A 762 35.68 56.68 10.40
N ARG A 763 35.18 55.62 9.73
CA ARG A 763 34.80 55.43 8.32
C ARG A 763 34.06 54.10 8.12
#